data_AF-A0A6A4VCS9-F1
#
_entry.id   AF-A0A6A4VCS9-F1
#
_cell.length_a   1.000
_cell.length_b   1.000
_cell.length_c   1.000
_cell.angle_alpha   90.00
_cell.angle_beta   90.00
_cell.angle_gamma   90.00
#
_symmetry.space_group_name_H-M   'P 1'
#
loop_
_entity.id
_entity.type
_entity.pdbx_description
1 polymer ?
#
loop_
_entity_poly.entity_id
_entity_poly.type
_entity_poly.pdbx_seq_one_letter_code
_entity_poly.pdbx_strand_id
1 'polypeptide(L)'
;MEGNCKRNDCKFSHDLSAITCVFWEESGCFKGVHCPFLHGYPADDEEDEDSSDSAKRAVPKKSFKLEKEDFPSLHNTKKWHRNDEDDNRKVGRRNCRRHKSFSDATLGVGGGEPELPRPTIGGRGKRRRHHSKSEGVRPTDTGARRPARVAELRSRSGEVFGVRPAVSQAEAAGVLVGVGLLAACVAFTFTAIRRHVFHDADSLDTAFDAGGRVSVGLTATTIVSQWTWAASLLQSCTVAAKFGISGPYWYAAGATIQIILFAVLSIQLKTRAPGAKTFLQVVHARFGRPAHLVYCAMAVLTSTLVTLMLLLGGTAVLRALVADLSTEMAAMLLAAVFGGYTLIGGLGATFYVSYFNTALIFALLLALVVAVYHGEDAVLGSADHIGGLVFGIVNIVGNFGTVFCDQAYWQSAVAARPSHGVWGFVLGGLTWFAIPFTLATTMGLAYVALSSAQAGPLLTDADVASGLVAPVVAQTLLGRAGVFVMLLLILMAVMSTGSAEVIAVASIIVYDVFQTHLRPFRADLPFGHCPLCSLPRLDCASGPDSGKAACRCQPMASCAACASDRAAQRAAPFAESPSLQCGTHGAYRAYQQMLLGYKSWSVVCVSLLTVPLCLFGAAVNLNLEWTYYLTGTLVSSAVAPVAMALLWDRTSATGMLGGALGGTACGLTAWLATASQQPAGLADFMASTGRQMPMLAGNLASICAGGLLCGLLSLRDSWHLTAEQRAAAWLATRSIDNPLTPWSAALSGSGGGRPAPSELVRRFAGARRTALAVGGTLTAVLVVLWPAAMTAAHPMDLVGFRVWTGVSRAWAVLAAAFIILVPLAQEDVGGSAPVAAEPSGEPALPARTRRAGRRGHGHHPPVARTV
;
A
#
# COMPACT_ATOMS: atom_id res chain seq x y z
N MET A 1 33.89 -46.85 34.02
CA MET A 1 32.73 -47.73 33.82
C MET A 1 31.79 -47.06 32.83
N GLU A 2 31.06 -47.86 32.06
CA GLU A 2 29.92 -47.56 31.17
C GLU A 2 29.51 -46.09 30.91
N GLY A 3 29.48 -45.72 29.63
CA GLY A 3 28.78 -44.53 29.15
C GLY A 3 27.29 -44.81 28.93
N ASN A 4 26.40 -44.11 29.63
CA ASN A 4 24.95 -44.20 29.43
C ASN A 4 24.21 -42.92 29.92
N CYS A 5 24.47 -41.77 29.28
CA CYS A 5 23.67 -40.57 29.53
C CYS A 5 22.32 -40.68 28.81
N LYS A 6 21.29 -41.16 29.49
CA LYS A 6 19.94 -41.36 28.94
C LYS A 6 19.13 -40.04 28.89
N ARG A 7 19.67 -39.02 28.21
CA ARG A 7 19.02 -37.72 27.98
C ARG A 7 19.22 -37.26 26.54
N ASN A 8 18.12 -37.09 25.82
CA ASN A 8 18.10 -36.68 24.41
C ASN A 8 18.49 -35.21 24.20
N ASP A 9 18.63 -34.45 25.30
CA ASP A 9 18.92 -33.01 25.37
C ASP A 9 20.35 -32.70 25.86
N CYS A 10 21.26 -33.70 25.89
CA CYS A 10 22.64 -33.49 26.32
C CYS A 10 23.43 -32.58 25.35
N LYS A 11 23.49 -31.29 25.66
CA LYS A 11 24.00 -30.23 24.76
C LYS A 11 25.53 -30.11 24.68
N PHE A 12 26.28 -31.07 25.22
CA PHE A 12 27.75 -31.08 25.16
C PHE A 12 28.23 -32.29 24.37
N SER A 13 28.94 -32.03 23.27
CA SER A 13 29.71 -33.04 22.54
C SER A 13 30.69 -33.71 23.49
N HIS A 14 30.76 -35.05 23.46
CA HIS A 14 31.82 -35.80 24.15
C HIS A 14 33.18 -35.66 23.45
N ASP A 15 33.25 -35.10 22.23
CA ASP A 15 34.48 -34.71 21.57
C ASP A 15 34.54 -33.18 21.48
N LEU A 16 35.25 -32.55 22.42
CA LEU A 16 35.55 -31.11 22.42
C LEU A 16 36.69 -30.78 21.44
N SER A 17 37.48 -31.78 21.01
CA SER A 17 38.60 -31.58 20.07
C SER A 17 38.17 -31.36 18.62
N ALA A 18 36.86 -31.43 18.35
CA ALA A 18 36.24 -31.05 17.08
C ALA A 18 35.68 -29.60 17.06
N ILE A 19 35.78 -28.85 18.16
CA ILE A 19 35.17 -27.50 18.30
C ILE A 19 36.28 -26.45 18.46
N THR A 20 36.38 -25.50 17.52
CA THR A 20 37.38 -24.42 17.54
C THR A 20 37.26 -23.53 18.78
N CYS A 21 38.41 -23.18 19.37
CA CYS A 21 38.49 -22.32 20.54
C CYS A 21 38.39 -20.84 20.14
N VAL A 22 37.30 -20.17 20.53
CA VAL A 22 37.07 -18.73 20.28
C VAL A 22 38.26 -17.87 20.76
N PHE A 23 38.79 -18.11 21.95
CA PHE A 23 39.94 -17.35 22.46
C PHE A 23 41.24 -17.59 21.68
N TRP A 24 41.37 -18.70 20.94
CA TRP A 24 42.51 -18.93 20.05
C TRP A 24 42.33 -18.22 18.71
N GLU A 25 41.09 -18.20 18.18
CA GLU A 25 40.71 -17.41 17.01
C GLU A 25 40.90 -15.90 17.24
N GLU A 26 40.57 -15.42 18.45
CA GLU A 26 40.90 -14.07 18.94
C GLU A 26 42.39 -13.89 19.33
N SER A 27 43.28 -14.76 18.85
CA SER A 27 44.76 -14.69 19.00
C SER A 27 45.31 -14.80 20.44
N GLY A 28 44.51 -15.22 21.43
CA GLY A 28 44.78 -15.00 22.87
C GLY A 28 44.50 -16.16 23.82
N CYS A 29 44.50 -17.43 23.38
CA CYS A 29 44.17 -18.55 24.27
C CYS A 29 45.27 -18.85 25.29
N PHE A 30 45.14 -18.28 26.49
CA PHE A 30 46.02 -18.49 27.65
C PHE A 30 46.24 -19.95 28.06
N LYS A 31 45.34 -20.88 27.70
CA LYS A 31 45.52 -22.31 28.00
C LYS A 31 46.47 -23.03 27.02
N GLY A 32 46.77 -22.45 25.85
CA GLY A 32 47.71 -23.03 24.89
C GLY A 32 47.41 -24.50 24.58
N VAL A 33 48.42 -25.37 24.68
CA VAL A 33 48.30 -26.83 24.47
C VAL A 33 47.51 -27.58 25.56
N HIS A 34 47.03 -26.90 26.59
CA HIS A 34 46.13 -27.41 27.62
C HIS A 34 44.67 -26.94 27.43
N CYS A 35 44.35 -26.33 26.29
CA CYS A 35 42.97 -26.06 25.93
C CYS A 35 42.25 -27.37 25.52
N PRO A 36 41.04 -27.66 26.03
CA PRO A 36 40.26 -28.82 25.60
C PRO A 36 39.53 -28.61 24.26
N PHE A 37 39.58 -27.40 23.70
CA PHE A 37 38.99 -27.01 22.41
C PHE A 37 40.07 -26.93 21.33
N LEU A 38 39.68 -27.13 20.06
CA LEU A 38 40.58 -27.17 18.92
C LEU A 38 41.24 -25.81 18.65
N HIS A 39 42.57 -25.81 18.51
CA HIS A 39 43.35 -24.65 18.09
C HIS A 39 43.62 -24.72 16.59
N GLY A 40 42.53 -24.63 15.83
CA GLY A 40 42.43 -24.84 14.39
C GLY A 40 40.96 -24.91 13.97
N TYR A 41 40.70 -24.89 12.67
CA TYR A 41 39.39 -25.23 12.11
C TYR A 41 39.31 -26.75 11.88
N PRO A 42 38.11 -27.36 11.94
CA PRO A 42 37.91 -28.73 11.44
C PRO A 42 38.34 -28.83 9.97
N ALA A 43 38.76 -30.02 9.55
CA ALA A 43 38.80 -30.32 8.11
C ALA A 43 37.37 -30.58 7.65
N ASP A 44 36.97 -30.00 6.53
CA ASP A 44 35.74 -30.40 5.84
C ASP A 44 36.01 -31.75 5.14
N ASP A 45 35.12 -32.73 5.32
CA ASP A 45 35.20 -34.03 4.64
C ASP A 45 34.73 -33.86 3.18
N GLU A 46 35.65 -33.60 2.26
CA GLU A 46 35.38 -33.67 0.81
C GLU A 46 35.29 -35.14 0.36
N GLU A 47 34.12 -35.55 -0.16
CA GLU A 47 33.89 -36.89 -0.72
C GLU A 47 34.51 -37.02 -2.12
N ASP A 48 35.82 -37.27 -2.20
CA ASP A 48 36.51 -37.68 -3.44
C ASP A 48 36.81 -39.20 -3.43
N GLU A 49 36.41 -39.89 -4.50
CA GLU A 49 36.75 -41.30 -4.76
C GLU A 49 38.16 -41.45 -5.39
N ASP A 50 38.67 -42.70 -5.46
CA ASP A 50 39.91 -43.10 -6.13
C ASP A 50 41.24 -42.45 -5.69
N SER A 51 41.92 -43.10 -4.72
CA SER A 51 43.13 -43.88 -5.08
C SER A 51 43.79 -44.60 -3.89
N SER A 52 44.45 -45.73 -4.18
CA SER A 52 45.32 -46.44 -3.24
C SER A 52 46.76 -45.92 -3.30
N ASP A 53 47.36 -45.50 -2.19
CA ASP A 53 48.33 -46.32 -1.41
C ASP A 53 48.94 -45.53 -0.22
N SER A 54 49.17 -46.25 0.90
CA SER A 54 50.21 -46.02 1.91
C SER A 54 50.18 -44.83 2.91
N ALA A 55 50.93 -45.04 4.01
CA ALA A 55 51.35 -44.06 5.03
C ALA A 55 50.30 -43.46 6.00
N LYS A 56 49.77 -44.28 6.92
CA LYS A 56 49.08 -43.82 8.15
C LYS A 56 49.95 -42.86 8.97
N ARG A 57 49.47 -41.65 9.29
CA ARG A 57 50.06 -40.78 10.32
C ARG A 57 49.04 -40.43 11.41
N ALA A 58 48.94 -41.30 12.42
CA ALA A 58 47.98 -41.13 13.50
C ALA A 58 48.31 -39.92 14.40
N VAL A 59 47.31 -39.05 14.62
CA VAL A 59 47.36 -38.00 15.66
C VAL A 59 46.91 -38.61 16.99
N PRO A 60 47.67 -38.45 18.10
CA PRO A 60 47.35 -39.14 19.34
C PRO A 60 46.18 -38.47 20.09
N LYS A 61 45.02 -39.17 20.17
CA LYS A 61 43.91 -38.76 21.06
C LYS A 61 44.36 -38.80 22.53
N LYS A 62 44.65 -37.64 23.13
CA LYS A 62 44.89 -37.51 24.57
C LYS A 62 43.57 -37.53 25.32
N SER A 63 43.36 -38.56 26.16
CA SER A 63 42.26 -38.57 27.13
C SER A 63 42.55 -37.60 28.26
N PHE A 64 41.58 -36.76 28.61
CA PHE A 64 41.60 -35.89 29.79
C PHE A 64 40.58 -36.41 30.81
N LYS A 65 40.93 -36.39 32.10
CA LYS A 65 39.99 -36.64 33.20
C LYS A 65 39.83 -35.35 33.99
N LEU A 66 38.58 -35.00 34.28
CA LEU A 66 38.25 -33.97 35.27
C LEU A 66 38.20 -34.64 36.65
N GLU A 67 38.73 -33.96 37.66
CA GLU A 67 38.73 -34.47 39.04
C GLU A 67 37.76 -33.66 39.91
N LYS A 68 37.53 -34.13 41.14
CA LYS A 68 36.35 -33.72 41.93
C LYS A 68 36.47 -32.32 42.55
N GLU A 69 37.61 -31.66 42.35
CA GLU A 69 37.99 -30.38 42.94
C GLU A 69 37.63 -29.18 42.06
N ASP A 70 37.33 -29.40 40.77
CA ASP A 70 36.92 -28.37 39.81
C ASP A 70 35.52 -27.75 40.08
N PHE A 71 34.79 -28.20 41.12
CA PHE A 71 33.40 -27.79 41.40
C PHE A 71 33.14 -27.49 42.89
N PRO A 72 32.94 -26.21 43.30
CA PRO A 72 32.56 -25.86 44.66
C PRO A 72 31.13 -26.31 45.01
N SER A 73 30.94 -26.92 46.18
CA SER A 73 29.65 -27.49 46.60
C SER A 73 28.76 -26.51 47.38
N LEU A 74 27.55 -26.25 46.85
CA LEU A 74 26.54 -25.41 47.51
C LEU A 74 25.70 -26.20 48.53
N HIS A 75 26.20 -26.39 49.76
CA HIS A 75 25.34 -26.76 50.88
C HIS A 75 25.88 -26.30 52.25
N ASN A 76 25.23 -25.29 52.84
CA ASN A 76 24.92 -25.32 54.26
C ASN A 76 23.64 -24.49 54.53
N THR A 77 22.85 -24.87 55.54
CA THR A 77 21.57 -24.22 55.84
C THR A 77 21.52 -23.74 57.29
N LYS A 78 20.84 -22.60 57.52
CA LYS A 78 20.23 -22.26 58.81
C LYS A 78 19.19 -21.14 58.62
N LYS A 79 18.03 -21.30 59.26
CA LYS A 79 17.02 -20.25 59.46
C LYS A 79 17.47 -19.34 60.61
N TRP A 80 16.85 -18.15 60.75
CA TRP A 80 16.07 -17.78 61.95
C TRP A 80 15.19 -16.56 61.66
N HIS A 81 14.19 -16.30 62.53
CA HIS A 81 13.28 -15.15 62.45
C HIS A 81 13.62 -14.09 63.52
N ARG A 82 13.11 -12.86 63.32
CA ARG A 82 12.32 -12.04 64.28
C ARG A 82 12.72 -10.55 64.24
N ASN A 83 11.84 -9.71 64.78
CA ASN A 83 11.75 -8.27 64.61
C ASN A 83 12.42 -7.44 65.74
N ASP A 84 12.29 -6.11 65.58
CA ASP A 84 12.06 -5.06 66.59
C ASP A 84 13.24 -4.26 67.21
N GLU A 85 13.22 -2.96 66.85
CA GLU A 85 13.46 -1.72 67.63
C GLU A 85 14.86 -1.16 68.02
N ASP A 86 14.88 0.19 68.08
CA ASP A 86 15.82 1.18 68.64
C ASP A 86 17.28 1.28 68.13
N ASP A 87 17.87 2.48 67.95
CA ASP A 87 17.80 3.65 68.86
C ASP A 87 17.89 5.06 68.17
N ASN A 88 17.75 6.09 69.00
CA ASN A 88 17.79 7.56 68.80
C ASN A 88 19.22 8.12 68.50
N ARG A 89 19.60 9.42 68.47
CA ARG A 89 19.14 10.82 68.81
C ARG A 89 19.80 11.77 67.73
N LYS A 90 19.67 13.09 67.49
CA LYS A 90 19.00 14.38 67.89
C LYS A 90 19.46 15.46 66.83
N VAL A 91 19.05 16.73 66.61
CA VAL A 91 18.04 17.76 67.01
C VAL A 91 18.04 18.88 65.91
N GLY A 92 17.12 19.85 65.71
CA GLY A 92 15.76 20.09 66.22
C GLY A 92 15.32 21.57 66.49
N ARG A 93 15.47 22.54 65.56
CA ARG A 93 14.98 23.97 65.59
C ARG A 93 14.72 24.46 64.13
N ARG A 94 13.78 25.38 63.78
CA ARG A 94 12.90 26.33 64.51
C ARG A 94 11.62 26.71 63.69
N ASN A 95 10.65 27.39 64.31
CA ASN A 95 9.31 27.83 63.80
C ASN A 95 9.35 28.86 62.62
N CYS A 96 8.27 29.24 61.88
CA CYS A 96 6.82 29.49 62.16
C CYS A 96 5.90 29.16 60.93
N ARG A 97 4.65 28.65 61.07
CA ARG A 97 3.33 29.28 61.42
C ARG A 97 2.83 30.35 60.41
N ARG A 98 1.57 30.42 59.94
CA ARG A 98 0.20 29.87 60.27
C ARG A 98 -0.54 29.47 58.95
N HIS A 99 -1.47 28.50 58.87
CA HIS A 99 -2.90 28.43 59.32
C HIS A 99 -3.84 29.54 58.77
N LYS A 100 -5.13 29.31 58.43
CA LYS A 100 -6.06 28.18 58.75
C LYS A 100 -7.15 27.95 57.65
N SER A 101 -8.13 27.07 57.90
CA SER A 101 -9.23 26.61 57.00
C SER A 101 -10.62 26.78 57.67
N PHE A 102 -11.71 26.27 57.04
CA PHE A 102 -13.15 26.23 57.43
C PHE A 102 -13.98 27.52 57.20
N SER A 103 -15.32 27.50 56.95
CA SER A 103 -16.27 26.50 56.36
C SER A 103 -17.71 27.05 56.26
N ASP A 104 -18.48 26.64 55.22
CA ASP A 104 -19.96 26.52 55.15
C ASP A 104 -20.95 27.71 55.33
N ALA A 105 -22.20 27.45 54.89
CA ALA A 105 -23.51 28.03 55.29
C ALA A 105 -24.11 29.31 54.63
N THR A 106 -24.83 29.09 53.51
CA THR A 106 -26.25 29.47 53.22
C THR A 106 -26.88 30.89 53.39
N LEU A 107 -27.75 31.21 52.41
CA LEU A 107 -28.94 32.12 52.41
C LEU A 107 -28.75 33.66 52.30
N GLY A 108 -29.57 34.31 51.47
CA GLY A 108 -29.77 35.78 51.43
C GLY A 108 -30.20 36.38 50.08
N VAL A 109 -31.45 36.80 49.93
CA VAL A 109 -32.04 37.43 48.70
C VAL A 109 -31.83 38.96 48.69
N GLY A 110 -31.65 39.59 47.52
CA GLY A 110 -31.77 41.06 47.37
C GLY A 110 -31.40 41.62 45.98
N GLY A 111 -32.37 42.09 45.20
CA GLY A 111 -32.24 42.44 43.77
C GLY A 111 -31.52 43.74 43.37
N GLY A 112 -31.46 44.02 42.06
CA GLY A 112 -30.90 45.25 41.48
C GLY A 112 -30.59 45.20 39.97
N GLU A 113 -31.55 45.60 39.13
CA GLU A 113 -31.35 46.09 37.75
C GLU A 113 -30.92 47.59 37.77
N PRO A 114 -30.49 48.29 36.66
CA PRO A 114 -30.95 48.09 35.27
C PRO A 114 -29.99 48.36 34.06
N GLU A 115 -30.44 47.88 32.89
CA GLU A 115 -30.46 48.48 31.54
C GLU A 115 -29.21 48.90 30.71
N LEU A 116 -29.41 48.84 29.38
CA LEU A 116 -28.58 49.39 28.30
C LEU A 116 -29.05 50.83 27.93
N PRO A 117 -28.40 51.52 26.97
CA PRO A 117 -29.19 51.87 25.77
C PRO A 117 -28.46 51.91 24.41
N ARG A 118 -29.30 51.81 23.36
CA ARG A 118 -29.17 52.25 21.95
C ARG A 118 -30.59 52.65 21.49
N PRO A 119 -30.83 53.29 20.32
CA PRO A 119 -29.99 54.15 19.47
C PRO A 119 -30.65 55.53 19.20
N THR A 120 -30.07 56.39 18.36
CA THR A 120 -30.80 57.51 17.70
C THR A 120 -30.33 57.74 16.25
N ILE A 121 -31.15 58.43 15.44
CA ILE A 121 -31.01 58.58 13.98
C ILE A 121 -31.07 60.05 13.56
N GLY A 122 -30.19 60.46 12.63
CA GLY A 122 -30.48 61.52 11.65
C GLY A 122 -30.03 62.95 11.98
N GLY A 123 -29.35 63.59 11.03
CA GLY A 123 -29.03 65.03 11.08
C GLY A 123 -28.20 65.49 9.86
N ARG A 124 -28.66 66.52 9.13
CA ARG A 124 -28.03 66.98 7.87
C ARG A 124 -27.00 68.11 8.08
N GLY A 125 -25.72 67.75 8.01
CA GLY A 125 -24.68 68.38 7.17
C GLY A 125 -24.24 69.85 7.36
N LYS A 126 -22.98 70.11 6.96
CA LYS A 126 -22.56 71.30 6.18
C LYS A 126 -21.19 71.07 5.55
N ARG A 127 -20.93 71.76 4.42
CA ARG A 127 -19.65 71.69 3.68
C ARG A 127 -18.57 72.53 4.36
N ARG A 128 -17.32 72.06 4.37
CA ARG A 128 -16.13 72.90 4.18
C ARG A 128 -15.18 72.26 3.18
N ARG A 129 -14.68 73.05 2.23
CA ARG A 129 -13.57 72.68 1.33
C ARG A 129 -12.26 73.01 2.05
N HIS A 130 -11.23 72.19 1.87
CA HIS A 130 -9.85 72.65 1.94
C HIS A 130 -9.14 72.31 0.63
N HIS A 131 -8.52 73.32 0.02
CA HIS A 131 -7.48 73.09 -0.98
C HIS A 131 -6.16 72.82 -0.25
N SER A 132 -5.47 71.76 -0.64
CA SER A 132 -4.01 71.77 -0.70
C SER A 132 -3.60 71.89 -2.18
N LYS A 133 -2.43 72.48 -2.45
CA LYS A 133 -1.87 72.57 -3.81
C LYS A 133 -1.06 71.33 -4.13
N SER A 134 -1.06 70.97 -5.41
CA SER A 134 -0.21 69.92 -5.98
C SER A 134 1.23 70.39 -6.16
N GLU A 135 2.19 69.55 -5.79
CA GLU A 135 3.49 69.49 -6.48
C GLU A 135 3.48 68.28 -7.43
N GLY A 136 4.10 68.42 -8.60
CA GLY A 136 3.81 67.56 -9.75
C GLY A 136 4.86 66.50 -10.03
N VAL A 137 4.49 65.22 -9.89
CA VAL A 137 5.17 64.10 -10.55
C VAL A 137 4.25 63.58 -11.66
N ARG A 138 4.73 63.52 -12.90
CA ARG A 138 3.97 63.02 -14.06
C ARG A 138 3.91 61.48 -14.05
N PRO A 139 2.73 60.84 -13.98
CA PRO A 139 2.58 59.43 -14.32
C PRO A 139 2.60 59.26 -15.85
N THR A 140 3.21 58.19 -16.34
CA THR A 140 3.10 57.79 -17.75
C THR A 140 1.74 57.15 -18.03
N ASP A 141 1.19 57.40 -19.22
CA ASP A 141 -0.21 57.10 -19.55
C ASP A 141 -0.48 55.63 -19.93
N THR A 142 -0.25 54.72 -18.97
CA THR A 142 -0.50 53.28 -19.14
C THR A 142 -1.37 52.67 -18.02
N GLY A 143 -1.56 53.36 -16.90
CA GLY A 143 -2.35 52.86 -15.77
C GLY A 143 -3.87 52.92 -15.95
N ALA A 144 -4.39 53.94 -16.65
CA ALA A 144 -5.81 54.28 -16.65
C ALA A 144 -6.75 53.24 -17.31
N ARG A 145 -6.23 52.40 -18.23
CA ARG A 145 -7.05 51.41 -18.95
C ARG A 145 -7.39 50.15 -18.15
N ARG A 146 -6.67 49.85 -17.06
CA ARG A 146 -6.96 48.67 -16.20
C ARG A 146 -8.30 48.75 -15.45
N PRO A 147 -8.61 49.80 -14.66
CA PRO A 147 -9.88 49.86 -13.94
C PRO A 147 -11.11 49.88 -14.85
N ALA A 148 -10.99 50.46 -16.05
CA ALA A 148 -12.07 50.47 -17.06
C ALA A 148 -12.42 49.04 -17.53
N ARG A 149 -11.44 48.22 -17.92
CA ARG A 149 -11.68 46.82 -18.31
C ARG A 149 -12.23 45.96 -17.17
N VAL A 150 -11.82 46.21 -15.93
CA VAL A 150 -12.38 45.49 -14.75
C VAL A 150 -13.84 45.88 -14.50
N ALA A 151 -14.22 47.14 -14.73
CA ALA A 151 -15.62 47.56 -14.68
C ALA A 151 -16.45 47.01 -15.86
N GLU A 152 -15.85 46.87 -17.05
CA GLU A 152 -16.48 46.30 -18.25
C GLU A 152 -16.68 44.77 -18.14
N LEU A 153 -15.76 44.06 -17.47
CA LEU A 153 -15.97 42.67 -17.08
C LEU A 153 -17.13 42.53 -16.09
N ARG A 154 -17.17 43.39 -15.05
CA ARG A 154 -18.26 43.44 -14.07
C ARG A 154 -19.64 43.68 -14.70
N SER A 155 -19.74 44.36 -15.84
CA SER A 155 -21.03 44.59 -16.53
C SER A 155 -21.48 43.43 -17.42
N ARG A 156 -20.60 42.46 -17.72
CA ARG A 156 -20.94 41.21 -18.43
C ARG A 156 -21.22 40.04 -17.47
N SER A 157 -20.65 40.06 -16.27
CA SER A 157 -20.97 39.10 -15.21
C SER A 157 -22.21 39.53 -14.42
N GLY A 158 -23.39 39.12 -14.86
CA GLY A 158 -24.46 38.83 -13.90
C GLY A 158 -23.98 37.75 -12.92
N GLU A 159 -24.36 37.83 -11.65
CA GLU A 159 -23.87 36.93 -10.60
C GLU A 159 -24.21 35.47 -10.91
N VAL A 160 -23.21 34.70 -11.34
CA VAL A 160 -23.30 33.25 -11.55
C VAL A 160 -22.08 32.59 -10.94
N PHE A 161 -22.21 32.26 -9.67
CA PHE A 161 -21.35 31.32 -8.97
C PHE A 161 -21.55 29.91 -9.55
N GLY A 162 -20.55 29.04 -9.42
CA GLY A 162 -20.68 27.63 -9.79
C GLY A 162 -20.22 27.28 -11.22
N VAL A 163 -20.17 25.98 -11.49
CA VAL A 163 -19.88 25.43 -12.82
C VAL A 163 -21.16 25.35 -13.63
N ARG A 164 -21.13 25.77 -14.90
CA ARG A 164 -22.29 25.68 -15.79
C ARG A 164 -22.30 24.34 -16.54
N PRO A 165 -23.40 23.58 -16.60
CA PRO A 165 -23.49 22.44 -17.49
C PRO A 165 -23.33 22.89 -18.95
N ALA A 166 -22.43 22.26 -19.69
CA ALA A 166 -22.04 22.70 -21.05
C ALA A 166 -21.93 21.54 -22.07
N VAL A 167 -22.30 20.34 -21.63
CA VAL A 167 -22.34 19.09 -22.41
C VAL A 167 -23.74 18.52 -22.28
N SER A 168 -24.36 18.11 -23.38
CA SER A 168 -25.66 17.46 -23.38
C SER A 168 -25.57 16.00 -22.90
N GLN A 169 -26.68 15.43 -22.43
CA GLN A 169 -26.73 14.00 -22.05
C GLN A 169 -26.27 13.08 -23.18
N ALA A 170 -26.60 13.40 -24.44
CA ALA A 170 -26.21 12.62 -25.61
C ALA A 170 -24.70 12.68 -25.89
N GLU A 171 -24.07 13.85 -25.78
CA GLU A 171 -22.61 14.00 -25.89
C GLU A 171 -21.89 13.26 -24.75
N ALA A 172 -22.39 13.37 -23.52
CA ALA A 172 -21.82 12.66 -22.37
C ALA A 172 -21.93 11.14 -22.52
N ALA A 173 -23.10 10.64 -22.93
CA ALA A 173 -23.30 9.22 -23.23
C ALA A 173 -22.39 8.75 -24.37
N GLY A 174 -22.20 9.55 -25.42
CA GLY A 174 -21.27 9.27 -26.52
C GLY A 174 -19.82 9.16 -26.04
N VAL A 175 -19.37 10.07 -25.16
CA VAL A 175 -18.04 9.99 -24.52
C VAL A 175 -17.91 8.72 -23.68
N LEU A 176 -18.89 8.42 -22.83
CA LEU A 176 -18.85 7.23 -21.96
C LEU A 176 -18.88 5.91 -22.75
N VAL A 177 -19.68 5.82 -23.81
CA VAL A 177 -19.74 4.66 -24.70
C VAL A 177 -18.44 4.51 -25.48
N GLY A 178 -17.91 5.58 -26.09
CA GLY A 178 -16.64 5.51 -26.83
C GLY A 178 -15.46 5.09 -25.95
N VAL A 179 -15.42 5.58 -24.71
CA VAL A 179 -14.41 5.19 -23.71
C VAL A 179 -14.61 3.76 -23.20
N GLY A 180 -15.84 3.33 -22.92
CA GLY A 180 -16.14 1.95 -22.53
C GLY A 180 -15.82 0.94 -23.65
N LEU A 181 -16.09 1.31 -24.90
CA LEU A 181 -15.69 0.54 -26.08
C LEU A 181 -14.17 0.45 -26.21
N LEU A 182 -13.42 1.54 -26.01
CA LEU A 182 -11.95 1.50 -26.01
C LEU A 182 -11.41 0.51 -24.95
N ALA A 183 -11.90 0.59 -23.72
CA ALA A 183 -11.51 -0.33 -22.65
C ALA A 183 -11.87 -1.79 -22.98
N ALA A 184 -13.06 -2.04 -23.51
CA ALA A 184 -13.49 -3.36 -23.94
C ALA A 184 -12.67 -3.90 -25.13
N CYS A 185 -12.31 -3.06 -26.12
CA CYS A 185 -11.48 -3.44 -27.26
C CYS A 185 -10.04 -3.78 -26.83
N VAL A 186 -9.45 -3.02 -25.89
CA VAL A 186 -8.13 -3.35 -25.30
C VAL A 186 -8.22 -4.70 -24.56
N ALA A 187 -9.22 -4.88 -23.70
CA ALA A 187 -9.40 -6.10 -22.93
C ALA A 187 -9.65 -7.35 -23.81
N PHE A 188 -10.47 -7.20 -24.86
CA PHE A 188 -10.74 -8.25 -25.84
C PHE A 188 -9.48 -8.59 -26.63
N THR A 189 -8.74 -7.59 -27.15
CA THR A 189 -7.52 -7.79 -27.93
C THR A 189 -6.45 -8.53 -27.11
N PHE A 190 -6.21 -8.12 -25.86
CA PHE A 190 -5.31 -8.82 -24.94
C PHE A 190 -5.74 -10.28 -24.71
N THR A 191 -7.03 -10.52 -24.47
CA THR A 191 -7.57 -11.86 -24.23
C THR A 191 -7.47 -12.75 -25.47
N ALA A 192 -7.73 -12.20 -26.65
CA ALA A 192 -7.58 -12.88 -27.93
C ALA A 192 -6.11 -13.26 -28.19
N ILE A 193 -5.16 -12.34 -27.96
CA ILE A 193 -3.72 -12.62 -28.08
C ILE A 193 -3.30 -13.77 -27.15
N ARG A 194 -3.71 -13.76 -25.88
CA ARG A 194 -3.35 -14.85 -24.94
C ARG A 194 -3.91 -16.21 -25.33
N ARG A 195 -5.14 -16.28 -25.83
CA ARG A 195 -5.79 -17.53 -26.25
C ARG A 195 -5.29 -18.04 -27.61
N HIS A 196 -5.12 -17.16 -28.60
CA HIS A 196 -4.83 -17.55 -29.98
C HIS A 196 -3.33 -17.53 -30.34
N VAL A 197 -2.49 -16.72 -29.67
CA VAL A 197 -1.04 -16.66 -29.92
C VAL A 197 -0.27 -17.46 -28.88
N PHE A 198 -0.51 -17.19 -27.59
CA PHE A 198 0.22 -17.85 -26.50
C PHE A 198 -0.38 -19.19 -26.06
N HIS A 199 -1.62 -19.50 -26.49
CA HIS A 199 -2.38 -20.70 -26.13
C HIS A 199 -2.44 -20.98 -24.61
N ASP A 200 -2.50 -19.91 -23.82
CA ASP A 200 -2.68 -19.97 -22.37
C ASP A 200 -3.98 -20.70 -22.01
N ALA A 201 -3.96 -21.43 -20.91
CA ALA A 201 -5.16 -22.07 -20.38
C ALA A 201 -5.95 -21.08 -19.50
N ASP A 202 -7.24 -20.89 -19.81
CA ASP A 202 -8.20 -20.20 -18.95
C ASP A 202 -8.19 -20.85 -17.55
N SER A 203 -7.70 -20.13 -16.54
CA SER A 203 -7.55 -20.63 -15.17
C SER A 203 -7.83 -19.52 -14.16
N LEU A 204 -8.17 -19.90 -12.92
CA LEU A 204 -8.49 -18.96 -11.86
C LEU A 204 -7.29 -18.04 -11.55
N ASP A 205 -6.10 -18.62 -11.43
CA ASP A 205 -4.84 -17.92 -11.19
C ASP A 205 -4.44 -16.98 -12.35
N THR A 206 -4.74 -17.31 -13.61
CA THR A 206 -4.51 -16.38 -14.73
C THR A 206 -5.54 -15.24 -14.78
N ALA A 207 -6.75 -15.47 -14.27
CA ALA A 207 -7.82 -14.46 -14.21
C ALA A 207 -7.69 -13.49 -13.03
N PHE A 208 -7.09 -13.92 -11.91
CA PHE A 208 -6.87 -13.07 -10.72
C PHE A 208 -5.44 -12.57 -10.55
N ASP A 209 -4.39 -13.32 -10.91
CA ASP A 209 -2.98 -12.90 -10.66
C ASP A 209 -2.27 -12.39 -11.94
N ALA A 210 -2.99 -12.32 -13.07
CA ALA A 210 -2.42 -12.24 -14.42
C ALA A 210 -1.41 -13.36 -14.79
N GLY A 211 -1.18 -14.34 -13.90
CA GLY A 211 -0.14 -15.36 -14.00
C GLY A 211 1.21 -14.99 -13.34
N GLY A 212 1.29 -13.93 -12.53
CA GLY A 212 2.49 -13.60 -11.73
C GLY A 212 3.70 -13.08 -12.53
N ARG A 213 3.46 -12.60 -13.75
CA ARG A 213 4.50 -12.30 -14.76
C ARG A 213 4.58 -10.82 -15.19
N VAL A 214 3.94 -9.90 -14.46
CA VAL A 214 3.88 -8.48 -14.86
C VAL A 214 5.28 -7.81 -14.84
N SER A 215 5.52 -6.88 -15.76
CA SER A 215 6.75 -6.07 -15.88
C SER A 215 6.81 -4.92 -14.87
N VAL A 216 7.97 -4.24 -14.73
CA VAL A 216 8.13 -3.14 -13.74
C VAL A 216 7.24 -1.95 -14.14
N GLY A 217 7.30 -1.54 -15.41
CA GLY A 217 6.54 -0.42 -15.94
C GLY A 217 5.04 -0.64 -15.86
N LEU A 218 4.55 -1.83 -16.25
CA LEU A 218 3.12 -2.16 -16.20
C LEU A 218 2.60 -2.29 -14.76
N THR A 219 3.42 -2.83 -13.84
CA THR A 219 3.13 -2.82 -12.39
C THR A 219 3.02 -1.39 -11.87
N ALA A 220 4.06 -0.57 -12.08
CA ALA A 220 4.09 0.82 -11.62
C ALA A 220 2.91 1.64 -12.17
N THR A 221 2.58 1.46 -13.46
CA THR A 221 1.45 2.14 -14.10
C THR A 221 0.12 1.73 -13.48
N THR A 222 -0.08 0.45 -13.17
CA THR A 222 -1.32 -0.01 -12.51
C THR A 222 -1.43 0.51 -11.08
N ILE A 223 -0.32 0.60 -10.32
CA ILE A 223 -0.29 1.25 -9.00
C ILE A 223 -0.69 2.73 -9.11
N VAL A 224 -0.19 3.47 -10.10
CA VAL A 224 -0.62 4.85 -10.36
C VAL A 224 -2.12 4.91 -10.68
N SER A 225 -2.60 4.01 -11.55
CA SER A 225 -4.00 3.96 -11.98
C SER A 225 -4.97 3.66 -10.82
N GLN A 226 -4.63 2.69 -9.96
CA GLN A 226 -5.42 2.27 -8.79
C GLN A 226 -5.57 3.37 -7.73
N TRP A 227 -4.60 4.28 -7.64
CA TRP A 227 -4.57 5.37 -6.65
C TRP A 227 -4.96 6.73 -7.26
N THR A 228 -5.19 6.80 -8.58
CA THR A 228 -5.70 8.01 -9.25
C THR A 228 -7.22 8.04 -9.19
N TRP A 229 -7.73 8.23 -7.97
CA TRP A 229 -9.15 8.38 -7.67
C TRP A 229 -9.71 9.73 -8.15
N ALA A 230 -11.03 9.84 -8.19
CA ALA A 230 -11.70 11.14 -8.29
C ALA A 230 -11.24 12.11 -7.18
N ALA A 231 -11.03 11.61 -5.95
CA ALA A 231 -10.42 12.39 -4.85
C ALA A 231 -9.00 12.90 -5.20
N SER A 232 -8.15 12.05 -5.77
CA SER A 232 -6.77 12.41 -6.16
C SER A 232 -6.69 13.52 -7.20
N LEU A 233 -7.75 13.72 -7.98
CA LEU A 233 -7.86 14.79 -8.98
C LEU A 233 -8.62 16.03 -8.47
N LEU A 234 -9.67 15.84 -7.65
CA LEU A 234 -10.58 16.90 -7.21
C LEU A 234 -10.23 17.43 -5.81
N GLN A 235 -10.12 16.53 -4.82
CA GLN A 235 -9.86 16.90 -3.43
C GLN A 235 -8.45 17.48 -3.27
N SER A 236 -7.47 17.02 -4.07
CA SER A 236 -6.14 17.64 -4.16
C SER A 236 -6.23 19.13 -4.55
N CYS A 237 -7.03 19.46 -5.57
CA CYS A 237 -7.28 20.85 -5.98
C CYS A 237 -8.05 21.64 -4.92
N THR A 238 -9.01 21.03 -4.24
CA THR A 238 -9.73 21.64 -3.10
C THR A 238 -8.80 21.99 -1.95
N VAL A 239 -7.89 21.09 -1.52
CA VAL A 239 -6.94 21.41 -0.44
C VAL A 239 -5.88 22.43 -0.88
N ALA A 240 -5.61 22.57 -2.18
CA ALA A 240 -4.78 23.63 -2.72
C ALA A 240 -5.47 25.01 -2.72
N ALA A 241 -6.77 25.06 -3.00
CA ALA A 241 -7.57 26.27 -2.81
C ALA A 241 -7.68 26.68 -1.32
N LYS A 242 -7.74 25.71 -0.40
CA LYS A 242 -7.84 25.95 1.05
C LYS A 242 -6.51 26.26 1.76
N PHE A 243 -5.39 25.66 1.33
CA PHE A 243 -4.10 25.75 2.04
C PHE A 243 -2.93 26.24 1.16
N GLY A 244 -3.23 26.74 -0.05
CA GLY A 244 -2.23 27.21 -1.02
C GLY A 244 -1.24 26.11 -1.40
N ILE A 245 0.02 26.52 -1.62
CA ILE A 245 1.14 25.66 -2.05
C ILE A 245 1.38 24.45 -1.12
N SER A 246 1.02 24.55 0.16
CA SER A 246 1.16 23.44 1.12
C SER A 246 0.18 22.28 0.86
N GLY A 247 -1.00 22.56 0.29
CA GLY A 247 -2.05 21.58 0.00
C GLY A 247 -1.63 20.49 -1.00
N PRO A 248 -1.22 20.85 -2.24
CA PRO A 248 -0.73 19.90 -3.25
C PRO A 248 0.39 19.02 -2.72
N TYR A 249 1.34 19.63 -1.98
CA TYR A 249 2.48 18.91 -1.43
C TYR A 249 2.05 17.86 -0.40
N TRP A 250 1.30 18.26 0.63
CA TRP A 250 0.89 17.33 1.68
C TRP A 250 -0.10 16.27 1.21
N TYR A 251 -0.90 16.56 0.17
CA TYR A 251 -1.74 15.55 -0.51
C TYR A 251 -0.85 14.50 -1.19
N ALA A 252 0.06 14.95 -2.06
CA ALA A 252 0.91 14.08 -2.86
C ALA A 252 1.92 13.29 -2.00
N ALA A 253 2.68 13.98 -1.13
CA ALA A 253 3.67 13.35 -0.27
C ALA A 253 3.02 12.31 0.65
N GLY A 254 1.95 12.70 1.36
CA GLY A 254 1.34 11.89 2.41
C GLY A 254 0.88 10.52 1.93
N ALA A 255 0.22 10.49 0.78
CA ALA A 255 -0.30 9.28 0.18
C ALA A 255 0.76 8.49 -0.64
N THR A 256 1.79 9.16 -1.16
CA THR A 256 2.93 8.50 -1.85
C THR A 256 3.74 7.59 -0.92
N ILE A 257 3.93 8.02 0.33
CA ILE A 257 4.66 7.25 1.36
C ILE A 257 4.01 5.89 1.62
N GLN A 258 2.69 5.80 1.59
CA GLN A 258 1.94 4.58 1.88
C GLN A 258 2.20 3.50 0.82
N ILE A 259 2.17 3.87 -0.47
CA ILE A 259 2.56 3.01 -1.59
C ILE A 259 4.01 2.52 -1.43
N ILE A 260 4.93 3.45 -1.14
CA ILE A 260 6.36 3.14 -1.02
C ILE A 260 6.63 2.18 0.15
N LEU A 261 5.99 2.37 1.30
CA LEU A 261 6.13 1.47 2.45
C LEU A 261 5.44 0.11 2.21
N PHE A 262 4.36 0.07 1.43
CA PHE A 262 3.73 -1.19 1.02
C PHE A 262 4.66 -2.07 0.16
N ALA A 263 5.65 -1.50 -0.54
CA ALA A 263 6.70 -2.27 -1.22
C ALA A 263 7.44 -3.24 -0.28
N VAL A 264 7.58 -2.89 1.00
CA VAL A 264 8.18 -3.75 2.04
C VAL A 264 7.28 -4.95 2.36
N LEU A 265 5.96 -4.77 2.38
CA LEU A 265 5.01 -5.86 2.61
C LEU A 265 4.85 -6.76 1.38
N SER A 266 4.86 -6.17 0.19
CA SER A 266 4.84 -6.87 -1.10
C SER A 266 5.98 -7.89 -1.23
N ILE A 267 7.24 -7.51 -0.95
CA ILE A 267 8.37 -8.47 -0.96
C ILE A 267 8.32 -9.49 0.19
N GLN A 268 7.76 -9.13 1.35
CA GLN A 268 7.59 -10.08 2.45
C GLN A 268 6.50 -11.12 2.16
N LEU A 269 5.38 -10.76 1.51
CA LEU A 269 4.40 -11.72 1.02
C LEU A 269 5.06 -12.76 0.11
N LYS A 270 5.83 -12.31 -0.90
CA LYS A 270 6.58 -13.20 -1.81
C LYS A 270 7.63 -14.07 -1.10
N THR A 271 8.14 -13.66 0.06
CA THR A 271 9.14 -14.40 0.86
C THR A 271 8.50 -15.37 1.87
N ARG A 272 7.31 -15.05 2.39
CA ARG A 272 6.63 -15.76 3.49
C ARG A 272 5.47 -16.63 3.05
N ALA A 273 4.74 -16.25 2.00
CA ALA A 273 3.55 -16.92 1.49
C ALA A 273 3.51 -16.90 -0.05
N PRO A 274 4.46 -17.56 -0.76
CA PRO A 274 4.64 -17.35 -2.21
C PRO A 274 3.46 -17.81 -3.08
N GLY A 275 2.58 -18.67 -2.56
CA GLY A 275 1.37 -19.14 -3.22
C GLY A 275 0.06 -18.48 -2.76
N ALA A 276 0.11 -17.48 -1.88
CA ALA A 276 -1.09 -16.78 -1.43
C ALA A 276 -1.63 -15.82 -2.50
N LYS A 277 -2.96 -15.83 -2.67
CA LYS A 277 -3.72 -15.01 -3.63
C LYS A 277 -4.28 -13.73 -3.00
N THR A 278 -4.53 -13.78 -1.70
CA THR A 278 -4.99 -12.65 -0.89
C THR A 278 -4.15 -12.57 0.38
N PHE A 279 -4.06 -11.39 1.01
CA PHE A 279 -3.41 -11.29 2.33
C PHE A 279 -4.25 -12.00 3.42
N LEU A 280 -5.56 -12.12 3.18
CA LEU A 280 -6.53 -12.77 4.05
C LEU A 280 -6.24 -14.29 4.19
N GLN A 281 -5.83 -14.98 3.11
CA GLN A 281 -5.31 -16.35 3.22
C GLN A 281 -4.13 -16.49 4.18
N VAL A 282 -3.25 -15.47 4.27
CA VAL A 282 -2.15 -15.43 5.24
C VAL A 282 -2.67 -15.23 6.67
N VAL A 283 -3.68 -14.37 6.84
CA VAL A 283 -4.38 -14.18 8.13
C VAL A 283 -5.04 -15.49 8.59
N HIS A 284 -5.75 -16.20 7.71
CA HIS A 284 -6.32 -17.51 8.05
C HIS A 284 -5.23 -18.52 8.42
N ALA A 285 -4.15 -18.62 7.64
CA ALA A 285 -3.09 -19.60 7.88
C ALA A 285 -2.36 -19.38 9.22
N ARG A 286 -2.15 -18.13 9.64
CA ARG A 286 -1.48 -17.82 10.92
C ARG A 286 -2.41 -17.74 12.13
N PHE A 287 -3.65 -17.27 11.96
CA PHE A 287 -4.51 -16.83 13.07
C PHE A 287 -5.91 -17.46 13.08
N GLY A 288 -6.22 -18.30 12.10
CA GLY A 288 -7.46 -19.08 12.04
C GLY A 288 -8.72 -18.27 11.71
N ARG A 289 -9.87 -18.95 11.77
CA ARG A 289 -11.17 -18.45 11.30
C ARG A 289 -11.63 -17.13 11.93
N PRO A 290 -11.54 -16.88 13.25
CA PRO A 290 -12.08 -15.65 13.85
C PRO A 290 -11.34 -14.40 13.39
N ALA A 291 -10.00 -14.44 13.39
CA ALA A 291 -9.18 -13.35 12.86
C ALA A 291 -9.42 -13.17 11.36
N HIS A 292 -9.48 -14.25 10.58
CA HIS A 292 -9.74 -14.16 9.16
C HIS A 292 -11.05 -13.44 8.83
N LEU A 293 -12.17 -13.82 9.45
CA LEU A 293 -13.48 -13.20 9.19
C LEU A 293 -13.51 -11.70 9.52
N VAL A 294 -12.85 -11.27 10.60
CA VAL A 294 -12.74 -9.83 10.95
C VAL A 294 -11.93 -9.07 9.90
N TYR A 295 -10.85 -9.65 9.37
CA TYR A 295 -10.04 -8.98 8.36
C TYR A 295 -10.70 -9.01 6.97
N CYS A 296 -11.49 -10.04 6.64
CA CYS A 296 -12.37 -10.01 5.47
C CYS A 296 -13.38 -8.86 5.55
N ALA A 297 -14.00 -8.66 6.72
CA ALA A 297 -14.93 -7.56 6.94
C ALA A 297 -14.24 -6.19 6.82
N MET A 298 -13.03 -6.03 7.38
CA MET A 298 -12.24 -4.80 7.22
C MET A 298 -11.82 -4.55 5.76
N ALA A 299 -11.41 -5.58 5.01
CA ALA A 299 -11.04 -5.44 3.60
C ALA A 299 -12.24 -5.04 2.73
N VAL A 300 -13.39 -5.71 2.90
CA VAL A 300 -14.63 -5.36 2.18
C VAL A 300 -15.13 -3.96 2.56
N LEU A 301 -15.02 -3.56 3.84
CA LEU A 301 -15.33 -2.19 4.28
C LEU A 301 -14.40 -1.16 3.61
N THR A 302 -13.11 -1.48 3.48
CA THR A 302 -12.13 -0.62 2.81
C THR A 302 -12.52 -0.39 1.35
N SER A 303 -12.70 -1.46 0.57
CA SER A 303 -13.13 -1.35 -0.84
C SER A 303 -14.50 -0.69 -1.01
N THR A 304 -15.43 -0.89 -0.07
CA THR A 304 -16.74 -0.22 -0.06
C THR A 304 -16.58 1.29 0.11
N LEU A 305 -15.71 1.74 1.03
CA LEU A 305 -15.45 3.15 1.28
C LEU A 305 -14.71 3.83 0.10
N VAL A 306 -13.72 3.15 -0.49
CA VAL A 306 -13.02 3.66 -1.70
C VAL A 306 -13.99 3.75 -2.89
N THR A 307 -14.78 2.71 -3.14
CA THR A 307 -15.82 2.69 -4.19
C THR A 307 -16.85 3.82 -3.98
N LEU A 308 -17.25 4.08 -2.73
CA LEU A 308 -18.18 5.15 -2.38
C LEU A 308 -17.59 6.54 -2.68
N MET A 309 -16.35 6.83 -2.27
CA MET A 309 -15.68 8.10 -2.62
C MET A 309 -15.57 8.30 -4.14
N LEU A 310 -15.21 7.23 -4.84
CA LEU A 310 -14.99 7.23 -6.28
C LEU A 310 -16.28 7.63 -7.04
N LEU A 311 -17.41 7.09 -6.61
CA LEU A 311 -18.71 7.35 -7.21
C LEU A 311 -19.32 8.68 -6.76
N LEU A 312 -19.16 9.10 -5.50
CA LEU A 312 -19.59 10.42 -5.05
C LEU A 312 -18.84 11.53 -5.81
N GLY A 313 -17.50 11.44 -5.92
CA GLY A 313 -16.70 12.39 -6.70
C GLY A 313 -17.00 12.34 -8.21
N GLY A 314 -17.15 11.14 -8.77
CA GLY A 314 -17.50 10.94 -10.19
C GLY A 314 -18.87 11.51 -10.56
N THR A 315 -19.91 11.18 -9.78
CA THR A 315 -21.28 11.66 -10.03
C THR A 315 -21.43 13.15 -9.76
N ALA A 316 -20.76 13.72 -8.76
CA ALA A 316 -20.77 15.16 -8.51
C ALA A 316 -20.24 15.97 -9.71
N VAL A 317 -19.10 15.57 -10.28
CA VAL A 317 -18.56 16.24 -11.47
C VAL A 317 -19.42 15.99 -12.70
N LEU A 318 -19.88 14.76 -12.93
CA LEU A 318 -20.78 14.45 -14.05
C LEU A 318 -22.04 15.34 -14.03
N ARG A 319 -22.68 15.51 -12.87
CA ARG A 319 -23.86 16.36 -12.69
C ARG A 319 -23.58 17.86 -12.81
N ALA A 320 -22.36 18.32 -12.52
CA ALA A 320 -21.94 19.71 -12.69
C ALA A 320 -21.57 20.07 -14.15
N LEU A 321 -21.13 19.07 -14.94
CA LEU A 321 -20.66 19.28 -16.32
C LEU A 321 -21.74 18.98 -17.39
N VAL A 322 -22.65 18.05 -17.11
CA VAL A 322 -23.64 17.54 -18.05
C VAL A 322 -25.04 18.06 -17.71
N ALA A 323 -25.72 18.65 -18.70
CA ALA A 323 -27.07 19.17 -18.53
C ALA A 323 -28.08 18.07 -18.14
N ASP A 324 -28.95 18.40 -17.18
CA ASP A 324 -30.09 17.59 -16.72
C ASP A 324 -29.73 16.16 -16.28
N LEU A 325 -28.48 15.90 -15.91
CA LEU A 325 -28.03 14.55 -15.54
C LEU A 325 -28.50 14.18 -14.11
N SER A 326 -29.25 13.10 -13.99
CA SER A 326 -29.69 12.56 -12.70
C SER A 326 -28.56 11.78 -11.99
N THR A 327 -28.62 11.67 -10.66
CA THR A 327 -27.62 10.93 -9.87
C THR A 327 -27.65 9.44 -10.19
N GLU A 328 -28.85 8.91 -10.43
CA GLU A 328 -29.15 7.52 -10.75
C GLU A 328 -28.53 7.18 -12.11
N MET A 329 -28.76 8.03 -13.13
CA MET A 329 -28.16 7.85 -14.45
C MET A 329 -26.64 7.97 -14.39
N ALA A 330 -26.09 8.95 -13.66
CA ALA A 330 -24.64 9.09 -13.49
C ALA A 330 -24.01 7.85 -12.81
N ALA A 331 -24.62 7.33 -11.74
CA ALA A 331 -24.13 6.15 -11.03
C ALA A 331 -24.24 4.87 -11.86
N MET A 332 -25.37 4.65 -12.55
CA MET A 332 -25.57 3.51 -13.46
C MET A 332 -24.58 3.53 -14.62
N LEU A 333 -24.34 4.69 -15.25
CA LEU A 333 -23.41 4.83 -16.36
C LEU A 333 -21.97 4.51 -15.93
N LEU A 334 -21.51 5.03 -14.79
CA LEU A 334 -20.18 4.71 -14.26
C LEU A 334 -20.03 3.21 -13.98
N ALA A 335 -20.99 2.62 -13.26
CA ALA A 335 -20.99 1.20 -12.89
C ALA A 335 -21.01 0.26 -14.10
N ALA A 336 -21.82 0.58 -15.12
CA ALA A 336 -21.91 -0.20 -16.35
C ALA A 336 -20.58 -0.20 -17.13
N VAL A 337 -19.91 0.95 -17.22
CA VAL A 337 -18.64 1.07 -17.95
C VAL A 337 -17.54 0.24 -17.28
N PHE A 338 -17.27 0.41 -15.98
CA PHE A 338 -16.19 -0.35 -15.34
C PHE A 338 -16.55 -1.83 -15.12
N GLY A 339 -17.79 -2.14 -14.75
CA GLY A 339 -18.23 -3.54 -14.59
C GLY A 339 -18.14 -4.34 -15.89
N GLY A 340 -18.51 -3.72 -17.02
CA GLY A 340 -18.48 -4.33 -18.35
C GLY A 340 -17.10 -4.82 -18.78
N TYR A 341 -16.08 -3.94 -18.84
CA TYR A 341 -14.75 -4.37 -19.29
C TYR A 341 -14.05 -5.28 -18.26
N THR A 342 -14.35 -5.11 -16.96
CA THR A 342 -13.83 -5.97 -15.89
C THR A 342 -14.29 -7.42 -16.05
N LEU A 343 -15.56 -7.63 -16.42
CA LEU A 343 -16.13 -8.95 -16.70
C LEU A 343 -15.48 -9.62 -17.91
N ILE A 344 -15.24 -8.85 -18.99
CA ILE A 344 -14.63 -9.34 -20.23
C ILE A 344 -13.17 -9.76 -20.01
N GLY A 345 -12.39 -8.95 -19.29
CA GLY A 345 -10.93 -9.05 -19.31
C GLY A 345 -10.26 -9.75 -18.11
N GLY A 346 -10.84 -9.68 -16.90
CA GLY A 346 -10.15 -10.09 -15.67
C GLY A 346 -8.87 -9.28 -15.38
N LEU A 347 -8.12 -9.61 -14.32
CA LEU A 347 -7.02 -8.74 -13.85
C LEU A 347 -5.93 -8.57 -14.93
N GLY A 348 -5.62 -9.63 -15.69
CA GLY A 348 -4.63 -9.57 -16.76
C GLY A 348 -4.90 -8.45 -17.77
N ALA A 349 -6.15 -8.27 -18.19
CA ALA A 349 -6.54 -7.19 -19.09
C ALA A 349 -6.59 -5.82 -18.38
N THR A 350 -7.00 -5.77 -17.10
CA THR A 350 -7.08 -4.49 -16.38
C THR A 350 -5.72 -3.84 -16.18
N PHE A 351 -4.60 -4.58 -16.20
CA PHE A 351 -3.24 -3.98 -16.30
C PHE A 351 -3.09 -3.12 -17.56
N TYR A 352 -3.50 -3.62 -18.72
CA TYR A 352 -3.37 -2.91 -20.00
C TYR A 352 -4.40 -1.77 -20.13
N VAL A 353 -5.63 -1.96 -19.63
CA VAL A 353 -6.61 -0.86 -19.55
C VAL A 353 -6.13 0.23 -18.59
N SER A 354 -5.53 -0.15 -17.44
CA SER A 354 -4.89 0.81 -16.52
C SER A 354 -3.77 1.61 -17.19
N TYR A 355 -2.98 0.96 -18.06
CA TYR A 355 -1.94 1.63 -18.85
C TYR A 355 -2.50 2.72 -19.76
N PHE A 356 -3.49 2.40 -20.60
CA PHE A 356 -4.09 3.41 -21.49
C PHE A 356 -4.82 4.52 -20.71
N ASN A 357 -5.54 4.17 -19.63
CA ASN A 357 -6.20 5.15 -18.76
C ASN A 357 -5.19 6.12 -18.11
N THR A 358 -4.09 5.61 -17.55
CA THR A 358 -3.06 6.44 -16.88
C THR A 358 -2.28 7.29 -17.89
N ALA A 359 -1.93 6.73 -19.05
CA ALA A 359 -1.28 7.47 -20.13
C ALA A 359 -2.15 8.66 -20.61
N LEU A 360 -3.46 8.44 -20.77
CA LEU A 360 -4.40 9.50 -21.13
C LEU A 360 -4.58 10.54 -20.00
N ILE A 361 -4.62 10.12 -18.73
CA ILE A 361 -4.64 11.06 -17.58
C ILE A 361 -3.41 11.98 -17.61
N PHE A 362 -2.21 11.45 -17.85
CA PHE A 362 -1.00 12.27 -17.95
C PHE A 362 -1.04 13.23 -19.14
N ALA A 363 -1.53 12.79 -20.31
CA ALA A 363 -1.68 13.66 -21.48
C ALA A 363 -2.67 14.81 -21.22
N LEU A 364 -3.83 14.52 -20.63
CA LEU A 364 -4.84 15.52 -20.27
C LEU A 364 -4.32 16.49 -19.17
N LEU A 365 -3.62 15.97 -18.16
CA LEU A 365 -2.98 16.79 -17.12
C LEU A 365 -1.93 17.74 -17.72
N LEU A 366 -1.07 17.27 -18.63
CA LEU A 366 -0.09 18.13 -19.28
C LEU A 366 -0.74 19.19 -20.19
N ALA A 367 -1.84 18.87 -20.88
CA ALA A 367 -2.60 19.86 -21.63
C ALA A 367 -3.20 20.96 -20.73
N LEU A 368 -3.79 20.57 -19.58
CA LEU A 368 -4.29 21.49 -18.56
C LEU A 368 -3.19 22.38 -17.97
N VAL A 369 -2.00 21.82 -17.74
CA VAL A 369 -0.80 22.54 -17.28
C VAL A 369 -0.33 23.56 -18.33
N VAL A 370 -0.26 23.17 -19.60
CA VAL A 370 0.14 24.10 -20.68
C VAL A 370 -0.86 25.26 -20.78
N ALA A 371 -2.16 24.98 -20.74
CA ALA A 371 -3.22 25.98 -20.81
C ALA A 371 -3.13 27.04 -19.69
N VAL A 372 -2.89 26.62 -18.44
CA VAL A 372 -2.84 27.54 -17.29
C VAL A 372 -1.56 28.39 -17.27
N TYR A 373 -0.41 27.84 -17.66
CA TYR A 373 0.87 28.56 -17.59
C TYR A 373 1.27 29.31 -18.88
N HIS A 374 0.60 29.06 -20.02
CA HIS A 374 0.93 29.68 -21.31
C HIS A 374 -0.29 30.29 -22.04
N GLY A 375 -1.47 30.31 -21.40
CA GLY A 375 -2.63 31.08 -21.89
C GLY A 375 -2.39 32.60 -21.79
N GLU A 376 -3.06 33.38 -22.64
CA GLU A 376 -2.80 34.82 -22.81
C GLU A 376 -3.14 35.67 -21.56
N ASP A 377 -4.01 35.18 -20.67
CA ASP A 377 -4.46 35.84 -19.43
C ASP A 377 -3.94 35.15 -18.15
N ALA A 378 -2.67 34.73 -18.12
CA ALA A 378 -2.07 34.06 -16.96
C ALA A 378 -1.93 34.95 -15.70
N VAL A 379 -2.80 34.75 -14.71
CA VAL A 379 -2.74 35.37 -13.37
C VAL A 379 -2.44 34.30 -12.31
N LEU A 380 -1.47 34.55 -11.42
CA LEU A 380 -1.09 33.64 -10.31
C LEU A 380 -0.77 34.44 -9.04
N GLY A 381 -1.10 33.86 -7.86
CA GLY A 381 -1.04 34.54 -6.55
C GLY A 381 -0.13 33.86 -5.51
N SER A 382 0.04 34.53 -4.36
CA SER A 382 0.93 34.13 -3.25
C SER A 382 0.33 33.08 -2.31
N ALA A 383 1.14 32.53 -1.39
CA ALA A 383 0.74 31.51 -0.43
C ALA A 383 1.24 31.81 1.00
N ASP A 384 0.35 31.67 1.99
CA ASP A 384 0.67 31.75 3.44
C ASP A 384 -0.44 31.05 4.28
N HIS A 385 -0.39 29.71 4.44
CA HIS A 385 -1.34 28.99 5.33
C HIS A 385 -0.70 27.80 6.07
N ILE A 386 -0.75 27.82 7.40
CA ILE A 386 -0.19 26.80 8.30
C ILE A 386 -1.03 25.50 8.33
N GLY A 387 -2.32 25.57 7.96
CA GLY A 387 -3.26 24.44 8.03
C GLY A 387 -2.89 23.20 7.19
N GLY A 388 -2.02 23.35 6.19
CA GLY A 388 -1.57 22.23 5.35
C GLY A 388 -0.83 21.13 6.11
N LEU A 389 -0.11 21.45 7.20
CA LEU A 389 0.58 20.45 8.02
C LEU A 389 -0.43 19.54 8.76
N VAL A 390 -1.50 20.12 9.31
CA VAL A 390 -2.57 19.36 9.96
C VAL A 390 -3.25 18.43 8.96
N PHE A 391 -3.58 18.95 7.77
CA PHE A 391 -4.08 18.13 6.66
C PHE A 391 -3.10 17.00 6.30
N GLY A 392 -1.80 17.29 6.19
CA GLY A 392 -0.76 16.31 5.88
C GLY A 392 -0.70 15.15 6.87
N ILE A 393 -0.83 15.41 8.17
CA ILE A 393 -0.87 14.35 9.19
C ILE A 393 -2.15 13.51 9.05
N VAL A 394 -3.32 14.13 8.85
CA VAL A 394 -4.57 13.39 8.60
C VAL A 394 -4.48 12.52 7.35
N ASN A 395 -3.89 13.05 6.27
CA ASN A 395 -3.70 12.37 4.98
C ASN A 395 -2.71 11.20 5.06
N ILE A 396 -1.59 11.38 5.76
CA ILE A 396 -0.62 10.31 6.06
C ILE A 396 -1.28 9.21 6.86
N VAL A 397 -2.00 9.55 7.94
CA VAL A 397 -2.49 8.55 8.89
C VAL A 397 -3.72 7.81 8.36
N GLY A 398 -4.69 8.53 7.77
CA GLY A 398 -5.97 7.95 7.37
C GLY A 398 -5.89 7.00 6.17
N ASN A 399 -5.07 7.34 5.18
CA ASN A 399 -5.00 6.55 3.94
C ASN A 399 -4.09 5.31 4.05
N PHE A 400 -3.36 5.12 5.17
CA PHE A 400 -2.66 3.84 5.42
C PHE A 400 -3.66 2.68 5.39
N GLY A 401 -4.87 2.86 5.92
CA GLY A 401 -5.94 1.86 5.86
C GLY A 401 -6.30 1.48 4.42
N THR A 402 -6.44 2.48 3.53
CA THR A 402 -6.83 2.28 2.13
C THR A 402 -5.73 1.78 1.20
N VAL A 403 -4.49 1.59 1.70
CA VAL A 403 -3.45 0.82 0.99
C VAL A 403 -3.23 -0.56 1.63
N PHE A 404 -3.18 -0.64 2.96
CA PHE A 404 -2.75 -1.88 3.65
C PHE A 404 -3.88 -2.89 3.84
N CYS A 405 -5.13 -2.43 3.94
CA CYS A 405 -6.31 -3.30 4.10
C CYS A 405 -7.06 -3.55 2.79
N ASP A 406 -6.78 -2.78 1.74
CA ASP A 406 -7.37 -2.93 0.41
C ASP A 406 -6.70 -4.06 -0.38
N GLN A 407 -7.50 -5.05 -0.79
CA GLN A 407 -7.04 -6.20 -1.57
C GLN A 407 -6.60 -5.84 -3.01
N ALA A 408 -6.94 -4.66 -3.55
CA ALA A 408 -6.49 -4.25 -4.89
C ALA A 408 -4.96 -4.06 -4.97
N TYR A 409 -4.33 -3.48 -3.93
CA TYR A 409 -2.86 -3.40 -3.83
C TYR A 409 -2.21 -4.76 -3.62
N TRP A 410 -2.86 -5.65 -2.86
CA TRP A 410 -2.40 -7.03 -2.69
C TRP A 410 -2.49 -7.83 -3.99
N GLN A 411 -3.52 -7.64 -4.83
CA GLN A 411 -3.57 -8.25 -6.16
C GLN A 411 -2.42 -7.78 -7.06
N SER A 412 -2.13 -6.47 -7.09
CA SER A 412 -0.98 -5.94 -7.84
C SER A 412 0.35 -6.49 -7.33
N ALA A 413 0.51 -6.69 -6.02
CA ALA A 413 1.68 -7.35 -5.44
C ALA A 413 1.77 -8.85 -5.80
N VAL A 414 0.65 -9.57 -5.84
CA VAL A 414 0.58 -10.99 -6.25
C VAL A 414 0.90 -11.15 -7.74
N ALA A 415 0.44 -10.25 -8.60
CA ALA A 415 0.69 -10.29 -10.04
C ALA A 415 2.12 -9.91 -10.47
N ALA A 416 2.82 -9.09 -9.69
CA ALA A 416 4.19 -8.66 -9.98
C ALA A 416 5.24 -9.77 -9.79
N ARG A 417 6.29 -9.78 -10.63
CA ARG A 417 7.50 -10.60 -10.39
C ARG A 417 8.23 -10.14 -9.11
N PRO A 418 8.84 -11.01 -8.28
CA PRO A 418 9.29 -10.62 -6.93
C PRO A 418 10.33 -9.49 -6.86
N SER A 419 11.37 -9.54 -7.69
CA SER A 419 12.41 -8.49 -7.79
C SER A 419 11.87 -7.19 -8.39
N HIS A 420 10.94 -7.30 -9.35
CA HIS A 420 10.33 -6.19 -10.06
C HIS A 420 9.29 -5.45 -9.22
N GLY A 421 8.56 -6.16 -8.34
CA GLY A 421 7.48 -5.60 -7.54
C GLY A 421 7.93 -4.44 -6.66
N VAL A 422 9.11 -4.55 -6.01
CA VAL A 422 9.67 -3.47 -5.18
C VAL A 422 9.85 -2.18 -6.00
N TRP A 423 10.43 -2.28 -7.19
CA TRP A 423 10.58 -1.13 -8.10
C TRP A 423 9.24 -0.67 -8.69
N GLY A 424 8.30 -1.59 -8.93
CA GLY A 424 6.93 -1.26 -9.36
C GLY A 424 6.21 -0.35 -8.36
N PHE A 425 6.24 -0.69 -7.07
CA PHE A 425 5.64 0.15 -6.01
C PHE A 425 6.41 1.46 -5.79
N VAL A 426 7.75 1.44 -5.78
CA VAL A 426 8.57 2.66 -5.60
C VAL A 426 8.38 3.66 -6.75
N LEU A 427 8.54 3.19 -7.99
CA LEU A 427 8.39 4.04 -9.18
C LEU A 427 6.93 4.44 -9.38
N GLY A 428 5.97 3.55 -9.09
CA GLY A 428 4.54 3.85 -9.07
C GLY A 428 4.20 4.98 -8.09
N GLY A 429 4.70 4.95 -6.87
CA GLY A 429 4.52 6.02 -5.89
C GLY A 429 5.12 7.36 -6.34
N LEU A 430 6.38 7.36 -6.78
CA LEU A 430 7.07 8.58 -7.26
C LEU A 430 6.45 9.18 -8.53
N THR A 431 5.85 8.33 -9.36
CA THR A 431 5.11 8.74 -10.58
C THR A 431 3.73 9.26 -10.23
N TRP A 432 3.01 8.58 -9.31
CA TRP A 432 1.70 9.02 -8.84
C TRP A 432 1.78 10.38 -8.17
N PHE A 433 2.80 10.64 -7.35
CA PHE A 433 3.04 11.94 -6.70
C PHE A 433 2.82 13.13 -7.66
N ALA A 434 3.30 13.00 -8.90
CA ALA A 434 3.21 14.02 -9.93
C ALA A 434 1.76 14.46 -10.26
N ILE A 435 0.79 13.56 -10.15
CA ILE A 435 -0.61 13.79 -10.55
C ILE A 435 -1.29 14.82 -9.61
N PRO A 436 -1.55 14.54 -8.32
CA PRO A 436 -2.14 15.54 -7.43
C PRO A 436 -1.21 16.73 -7.21
N PHE A 437 0.13 16.52 -7.15
CA PHE A 437 1.07 17.61 -6.94
C PHE A 437 0.95 18.68 -8.03
N THR A 438 0.93 18.25 -9.30
CA THR A 438 0.93 19.17 -10.45
C THR A 438 -0.47 19.66 -10.78
N LEU A 439 -1.47 18.79 -10.79
CA LEU A 439 -2.84 19.21 -11.08
C LEU A 439 -3.32 20.22 -10.03
N ALA A 440 -3.06 19.98 -8.74
CA ALA A 440 -3.50 20.88 -7.67
C ALA A 440 -2.66 22.16 -7.56
N THR A 441 -1.33 22.09 -7.77
CA THR A 441 -0.48 23.31 -7.87
C THR A 441 -0.93 24.20 -9.04
N THR A 442 -1.43 23.59 -10.12
CA THR A 442 -1.92 24.31 -11.30
C THR A 442 -3.33 24.86 -11.07
N MET A 443 -4.32 23.97 -10.87
CA MET A 443 -5.74 24.32 -10.82
C MET A 443 -6.14 25.02 -9.51
N GLY A 444 -5.62 24.57 -8.36
CA GLY A 444 -5.95 25.18 -7.07
C GLY A 444 -5.42 26.61 -6.94
N LEU A 445 -4.21 26.88 -7.46
CA LEU A 445 -3.66 28.23 -7.44
C LEU A 445 -4.28 29.13 -8.52
N ALA A 446 -4.64 28.58 -9.69
CA ALA A 446 -5.42 29.30 -10.69
C ALA A 446 -6.83 29.66 -10.18
N TYR A 447 -7.49 28.80 -9.39
CA TYR A 447 -8.76 29.12 -8.71
C TYR A 447 -8.63 30.34 -7.79
N VAL A 448 -7.59 30.35 -6.93
CA VAL A 448 -7.32 31.47 -6.02
C VAL A 448 -7.00 32.75 -6.81
N ALA A 449 -6.22 32.64 -7.88
CA ALA A 449 -5.87 33.77 -8.72
C ALA A 449 -7.08 34.36 -9.48
N LEU A 450 -7.91 33.54 -10.10
CA LEU A 450 -9.13 33.97 -10.79
C LEU A 450 -10.15 34.58 -9.80
N SER A 451 -10.32 33.98 -8.62
CA SER A 451 -11.18 34.53 -7.57
C SER A 451 -10.67 35.91 -7.08
N SER A 452 -9.36 36.07 -6.92
CA SER A 452 -8.79 37.39 -6.56
C SER A 452 -8.92 38.43 -7.68
N ALA A 453 -8.80 38.03 -8.95
CA ALA A 453 -9.00 38.91 -10.11
C ALA A 453 -10.45 39.37 -10.29
N GLN A 454 -11.44 38.55 -9.91
CA GLN A 454 -12.86 38.90 -9.93
C GLN A 454 -13.34 39.59 -8.63
N ALA A 455 -12.47 39.67 -7.61
CA ALA A 455 -12.75 40.19 -6.27
C ALA A 455 -13.87 39.45 -5.51
N GLY A 456 -13.99 38.14 -5.73
CA GLY A 456 -14.96 37.26 -5.06
C GLY A 456 -14.70 35.78 -5.38
N PRO A 457 -15.19 34.83 -4.55
CA PRO A 457 -15.01 33.40 -4.81
C PRO A 457 -15.84 32.94 -6.01
N LEU A 458 -15.27 32.10 -6.87
CA LEU A 458 -15.97 31.51 -8.03
C LEU A 458 -17.03 30.45 -7.65
N LEU A 459 -16.90 29.87 -6.45
CA LEU A 459 -17.67 28.72 -5.97
C LEU A 459 -18.16 28.96 -4.53
N THR A 460 -19.23 28.28 -4.13
CA THR A 460 -19.62 28.22 -2.72
C THR A 460 -18.75 27.22 -1.95
N ASP A 461 -18.71 27.31 -0.62
CA ASP A 461 -17.99 26.34 0.22
C ASP A 461 -18.48 24.89 0.00
N ALA A 462 -19.77 24.71 -0.34
CA ALA A 462 -20.35 23.41 -0.65
C ALA A 462 -19.85 22.85 -2.01
N ASP A 463 -19.71 23.69 -3.03
CA ASP A 463 -19.12 23.32 -4.32
C ASP A 463 -17.63 22.97 -4.18
N VAL A 464 -16.91 23.72 -3.34
CA VAL A 464 -15.50 23.48 -3.01
C VAL A 464 -15.33 22.14 -2.27
N ALA A 465 -16.18 21.85 -1.28
CA ALA A 465 -16.21 20.55 -0.58
C ALA A 465 -16.69 19.38 -1.48
N SER A 466 -17.42 19.69 -2.55
CA SER A 466 -17.81 18.74 -3.61
C SER A 466 -16.72 18.54 -4.68
N GLY A 467 -15.59 19.24 -4.58
CA GLY A 467 -14.44 19.07 -5.47
C GLY A 467 -14.47 19.88 -6.77
N LEU A 468 -15.41 20.82 -6.93
CA LEU A 468 -15.64 21.53 -8.22
C LEU A 468 -14.55 22.57 -8.59
N VAL A 469 -13.49 22.70 -7.80
CA VAL A 469 -12.36 23.63 -8.00
C VAL A 469 -11.64 23.41 -9.34
N ALA A 470 -11.29 22.17 -9.71
CA ALA A 470 -10.67 21.91 -11.01
C ALA A 470 -11.68 22.07 -12.19
N PRO A 471 -12.92 21.54 -12.10
CA PRO A 471 -13.98 21.82 -13.07
C PRO A 471 -14.21 23.31 -13.39
N VAL A 472 -14.31 24.19 -12.39
CA VAL A 472 -14.59 25.62 -12.63
C VAL A 472 -13.42 26.33 -13.32
N VAL A 473 -12.18 26.02 -12.95
CA VAL A 473 -10.99 26.61 -13.59
C VAL A 473 -10.83 26.12 -15.02
N ALA A 474 -10.98 24.82 -15.27
CA ALA A 474 -10.94 24.25 -16.61
C ALA A 474 -12.02 24.87 -17.51
N GLN A 475 -13.25 25.03 -17.02
CA GLN A 475 -14.32 25.71 -17.76
C GLN A 475 -14.03 27.21 -17.98
N THR A 476 -13.48 27.91 -16.99
CA THR A 476 -13.19 29.35 -17.09
C THR A 476 -12.10 29.66 -18.12
N LEU A 477 -11.07 28.81 -18.21
CA LEU A 477 -9.90 29.04 -19.06
C LEU A 477 -9.96 28.36 -20.45
N LEU A 478 -10.64 27.21 -20.55
CA LEU A 478 -10.74 26.43 -21.81
C LEU A 478 -12.19 26.30 -22.32
N GLY A 479 -13.15 26.99 -21.72
CA GLY A 479 -14.56 26.95 -22.12
C GLY A 479 -15.11 25.54 -22.20
N ARG A 480 -15.79 25.22 -23.30
CA ARG A 480 -16.37 23.89 -23.54
C ARG A 480 -15.32 22.79 -23.69
N ALA A 481 -14.11 23.10 -24.16
CA ALA A 481 -13.04 22.11 -24.28
C ALA A 481 -12.53 21.66 -22.90
N GLY A 482 -12.40 22.59 -21.94
CA GLY A 482 -12.03 22.27 -20.55
C GLY A 482 -13.03 21.33 -19.87
N VAL A 483 -14.32 21.49 -20.19
CA VAL A 483 -15.38 20.59 -19.70
C VAL A 483 -15.19 19.16 -20.22
N PHE A 484 -14.95 18.97 -21.52
CA PHE A 484 -14.66 17.64 -22.07
C PHE A 484 -13.36 17.02 -21.53
N VAL A 485 -12.32 17.84 -21.31
CA VAL A 485 -11.06 17.38 -20.70
C VAL A 485 -11.30 16.88 -19.27
N MET A 486 -12.04 17.62 -18.44
CA MET A 486 -12.38 17.19 -17.08
C MET A 486 -13.30 15.98 -17.04
N LEU A 487 -14.27 15.89 -17.97
CA LEU A 487 -15.14 14.73 -18.13
C LEU A 487 -14.34 13.46 -18.43
N LEU A 488 -13.41 13.51 -19.38
CA LEU A 488 -12.51 12.40 -19.73
C LEU A 488 -11.57 12.04 -18.58
N LEU A 489 -10.93 13.03 -17.95
CA LEU A 489 -9.99 12.86 -16.84
C LEU A 489 -10.62 12.10 -15.67
N ILE A 490 -11.83 12.50 -15.26
CA ILE A 490 -12.56 11.85 -14.17
C ILE A 490 -13.09 10.48 -14.59
N LEU A 491 -13.52 10.30 -15.84
CA LEU A 491 -13.95 8.98 -16.33
C LEU A 491 -12.80 7.96 -16.32
N MET A 492 -11.58 8.32 -16.75
CA MET A 492 -10.41 7.42 -16.67
C MET A 492 -10.11 6.98 -15.23
N ALA A 493 -10.15 7.93 -14.29
CA ALA A 493 -9.92 7.71 -12.87
C ALA A 493 -10.95 6.75 -12.24
N VAL A 494 -12.25 7.02 -12.49
CA VAL A 494 -13.35 6.20 -11.98
C VAL A 494 -13.36 4.81 -12.62
N MET A 495 -13.10 4.69 -13.92
CA MET A 495 -12.98 3.39 -14.59
C MET A 495 -11.90 2.52 -13.94
N SER A 496 -10.66 3.03 -13.90
CA SER A 496 -9.52 2.19 -13.52
C SER A 496 -9.62 1.73 -12.08
N THR A 497 -9.91 2.65 -11.16
CA THR A 497 -10.10 2.33 -9.74
C THR A 497 -11.30 1.40 -9.56
N GLY A 498 -12.44 1.67 -10.21
CA GLY A 498 -13.65 0.85 -10.10
C GLY A 498 -13.43 -0.60 -10.54
N SER A 499 -12.68 -0.82 -11.61
CA SER A 499 -12.31 -2.18 -12.03
C SER A 499 -11.42 -2.92 -11.01
N ALA A 500 -10.53 -2.19 -10.34
CA ALA A 500 -9.65 -2.75 -9.32
C ALA A 500 -10.43 -3.16 -8.06
N GLU A 501 -11.33 -2.30 -7.57
CA GLU A 501 -12.20 -2.59 -6.42
C GLU A 501 -13.14 -3.78 -6.69
N VAL A 502 -13.75 -3.83 -7.88
CA VAL A 502 -14.62 -4.95 -8.29
C VAL A 502 -13.84 -6.28 -8.31
N ILE A 503 -12.61 -6.30 -8.81
CA ILE A 503 -11.77 -7.51 -8.77
C ILE A 503 -11.31 -7.82 -7.34
N ALA A 504 -10.96 -6.81 -6.54
CA ALA A 504 -10.55 -6.98 -5.15
C ALA A 504 -11.66 -7.68 -4.34
N VAL A 505 -12.87 -7.12 -4.32
CA VAL A 505 -14.03 -7.72 -3.61
C VAL A 505 -14.41 -9.08 -4.19
N ALA A 506 -14.42 -9.24 -5.53
CA ALA A 506 -14.67 -10.54 -6.14
C ALA A 506 -13.62 -11.61 -5.76
N SER A 507 -12.36 -11.22 -5.56
CA SER A 507 -11.29 -12.12 -5.12
C SER A 507 -11.47 -12.55 -3.66
N ILE A 508 -11.88 -11.64 -2.76
CA ILE A 508 -12.23 -11.97 -1.37
C ILE A 508 -13.42 -12.95 -1.34
N ILE A 509 -14.45 -12.69 -2.15
CA ILE A 509 -15.63 -13.57 -2.25
C ILE A 509 -15.20 -14.97 -2.71
N VAL A 510 -14.42 -15.09 -3.79
CA VAL A 510 -14.03 -16.41 -4.35
C VAL A 510 -13.04 -17.15 -3.45
N TYR A 511 -11.93 -16.53 -3.07
CA TYR A 511 -10.84 -17.21 -2.35
C TYR A 511 -11.10 -17.33 -0.84
N ASP A 512 -11.57 -16.26 -0.19
CA ASP A 512 -11.63 -16.17 1.28
C ASP A 512 -13.01 -16.53 1.85
N VAL A 513 -14.09 -16.35 1.07
CA VAL A 513 -15.44 -16.79 1.49
C VAL A 513 -15.79 -18.16 0.90
N PHE A 514 -15.84 -18.29 -0.44
CA PHE A 514 -16.28 -19.52 -1.10
C PHE A 514 -15.28 -20.68 -0.95
N GLN A 515 -14.04 -20.51 -1.40
CA GLN A 515 -13.04 -21.58 -1.37
C GLN A 515 -12.59 -21.96 0.05
N THR A 516 -12.69 -21.05 1.02
CA THR A 516 -12.16 -21.28 2.37
C THR A 516 -13.23 -21.71 3.39
N HIS A 517 -14.47 -21.18 3.34
CA HIS A 517 -15.52 -21.52 4.32
C HIS A 517 -16.75 -22.20 3.74
N LEU A 518 -17.28 -21.75 2.60
CA LEU A 518 -18.57 -22.25 2.10
C LEU A 518 -18.46 -23.59 1.34
N ARG A 519 -17.45 -23.72 0.47
CA ARG A 519 -17.19 -24.91 -0.37
C ARG A 519 -15.68 -25.16 -0.53
N PRO A 520 -14.95 -25.50 0.53
CA PRO A 520 -13.58 -26.01 0.41
C PRO A 520 -13.55 -27.34 -0.33
N PHE A 521 -12.51 -27.57 -1.15
CA PHE A 521 -12.35 -28.81 -1.93
C PHE A 521 -12.31 -30.08 -1.07
N ARG A 522 -11.73 -29.98 0.13
CA ARG A 522 -11.81 -30.98 1.21
C ARG A 522 -11.88 -30.20 2.53
N ALA A 523 -12.97 -30.33 3.28
CA ALA A 523 -13.19 -29.56 4.51
C ALA A 523 -12.25 -29.99 5.65
N ASP A 524 -12.07 -31.31 5.82
CA ASP A 524 -11.35 -31.92 6.94
C ASP A 524 -9.89 -32.26 6.60
N LEU A 525 -9.30 -31.58 5.60
CA LEU A 525 -7.92 -31.81 5.19
C LEU A 525 -6.96 -31.28 6.28
N PRO A 526 -6.11 -32.12 6.91
CA PRO A 526 -5.21 -31.65 7.96
C PRO A 526 -4.16 -30.68 7.43
N PHE A 527 -3.66 -29.81 8.32
CA PHE A 527 -2.63 -28.83 7.97
C PHE A 527 -1.43 -29.47 7.25
N GLY A 528 -0.90 -28.80 6.22
CA GLY A 528 0.28 -29.27 5.47
C GLY A 528 0.05 -30.45 4.51
N HIS A 529 -1.18 -30.98 4.40
CA HIS A 529 -1.49 -32.11 3.51
C HIS A 529 -1.84 -31.62 2.08
N CYS A 530 -1.72 -32.52 1.09
CA CYS A 530 -1.98 -32.21 -0.31
C CYS A 530 -3.48 -32.35 -0.64
N PRO A 531 -4.14 -31.33 -1.26
CA PRO A 531 -5.56 -31.44 -1.63
C PRO A 531 -5.90 -32.58 -2.60
N LEU A 532 -4.94 -33.07 -3.39
CA LEU A 532 -5.20 -34.13 -4.39
C LEU A 532 -5.18 -35.53 -3.74
N CYS A 533 -4.09 -35.90 -3.06
CA CYS A 533 -3.90 -37.24 -2.51
C CYS A 533 -4.16 -37.37 -0.99
N SER A 534 -4.46 -36.27 -0.29
CA SER A 534 -4.58 -36.21 1.19
C SER A 534 -3.35 -36.65 1.98
N LEU A 535 -2.19 -36.94 1.36
CA LEU A 535 -0.94 -37.23 2.08
C LEU A 535 -0.24 -35.95 2.55
N PRO A 536 0.54 -35.98 3.65
CA PRO A 536 1.37 -34.86 4.07
C PRO A 536 2.37 -34.47 2.97
N ARG A 537 2.59 -33.16 2.77
CA ARG A 537 3.67 -32.67 1.90
C ARG A 537 5.03 -33.03 2.51
N LEU A 538 6.07 -33.17 1.68
CA LEU A 538 7.40 -33.63 2.09
C LEU A 538 7.97 -32.82 3.27
N ASP A 539 7.91 -31.49 3.20
CA ASP A 539 8.30 -30.55 4.27
C ASP A 539 7.41 -30.57 5.54
N CYS A 540 6.38 -31.43 5.57
CA CYS A 540 5.58 -31.74 6.76
C CYS A 540 5.65 -33.23 7.16
N ALA A 541 6.36 -34.08 6.40
CA ALA A 541 6.49 -35.52 6.66
C ALA A 541 7.70 -35.87 7.55
N SER A 542 8.67 -34.96 7.68
CA SER A 542 9.89 -35.11 8.48
C SER A 542 9.69 -34.81 9.99
N GLY A 543 8.49 -35.03 10.51
CA GLY A 543 8.23 -35.06 11.96
C GLY A 543 8.57 -36.41 12.59
N PRO A 544 8.54 -36.56 13.92
CA PRO A 544 8.91 -37.80 14.60
C PRO A 544 8.02 -39.02 14.26
N ASP A 545 6.82 -38.82 13.73
CA ASP A 545 5.91 -39.88 13.24
C ASP A 545 6.20 -40.31 11.78
N SER A 546 7.48 -40.41 11.40
CA SER A 546 7.95 -40.51 10.00
C SER A 546 7.66 -41.84 9.26
N GLY A 547 6.73 -42.66 9.76
CA GLY A 547 6.30 -43.92 9.14
C GLY A 547 5.22 -43.79 8.04
N LYS A 548 4.85 -42.57 7.63
CA LYS A 548 3.75 -42.31 6.69
C LYS A 548 4.26 -41.84 5.32
N ALA A 549 3.63 -42.32 4.24
CA ALA A 549 3.97 -41.93 2.87
C ALA A 549 3.75 -40.43 2.63
N ALA A 550 4.79 -39.75 2.13
CA ALA A 550 4.71 -38.33 1.74
C ALA A 550 4.10 -38.16 0.34
N CYS A 551 3.51 -36.98 0.08
CA CYS A 551 2.93 -36.61 -1.19
C CYS A 551 3.96 -36.63 -2.34
N ARG A 552 3.62 -37.33 -3.44
CA ARG A 552 4.38 -37.38 -4.70
C ARG A 552 3.59 -36.85 -5.90
N CYS A 553 2.56 -36.01 -5.69
CA CYS A 553 1.77 -35.43 -6.78
C CYS A 553 2.61 -34.47 -7.62
N GLN A 554 2.73 -34.75 -8.92
CA GLN A 554 3.43 -33.88 -9.87
C GLN A 554 2.58 -32.65 -10.26
N PRO A 555 3.22 -31.53 -10.68
CA PRO A 555 2.53 -30.39 -11.28
C PRO A 555 1.70 -30.78 -12.51
N MET A 556 0.64 -30.01 -12.79
CA MET A 556 -0.19 -30.17 -13.99
C MET A 556 0.64 -30.11 -15.29
N ALA A 557 1.69 -29.28 -15.33
CA ALA A 557 2.57 -29.12 -16.49
C ALA A 557 3.41 -30.36 -16.80
N SER A 558 3.64 -31.24 -15.82
CA SER A 558 4.40 -32.49 -15.98
C SER A 558 3.48 -33.72 -16.20
N CYS A 559 2.16 -33.54 -16.10
CA CYS A 559 1.21 -34.64 -16.17
C CYS A 559 0.76 -34.91 -17.61
N ALA A 560 1.20 -36.04 -18.18
CA ALA A 560 0.84 -36.46 -19.53
C ALA A 560 -0.69 -36.49 -19.79
N ALA A 561 -1.48 -36.99 -18.82
CA ALA A 561 -2.94 -36.99 -18.95
C ALA A 561 -3.55 -35.57 -19.00
N CYS A 562 -2.99 -34.60 -18.26
CA CYS A 562 -3.40 -33.19 -18.39
C CYS A 562 -2.98 -32.58 -19.73
N ALA A 563 -1.89 -33.04 -20.34
CA ALA A 563 -1.51 -32.63 -21.69
C ALA A 563 -2.49 -33.18 -22.74
N SER A 564 -2.88 -34.46 -22.62
CA SER A 564 -3.91 -35.07 -23.48
C SER A 564 -5.28 -34.37 -23.35
N ASP A 565 -5.75 -34.09 -22.13
CA ASP A 565 -6.98 -33.32 -21.90
C ASP A 565 -6.93 -31.95 -22.62
N ARG A 566 -5.79 -31.26 -22.54
CA ARG A 566 -5.57 -29.95 -23.18
C ARG A 566 -5.50 -30.05 -24.70
N ALA A 567 -4.92 -31.14 -25.24
CA ALA A 567 -4.89 -31.39 -26.68
C ALA A 567 -6.30 -31.67 -27.23
N ALA A 568 -7.10 -32.48 -26.54
CA ALA A 568 -8.50 -32.72 -26.89
C ALA A 568 -9.34 -31.42 -26.82
N GLN A 569 -9.15 -30.62 -25.76
CA GLN A 569 -9.78 -29.30 -25.62
C GLN A 569 -9.43 -28.32 -26.77
N ARG A 570 -8.20 -28.39 -27.30
CA ARG A 570 -7.78 -27.58 -28.46
C ARG A 570 -8.32 -28.11 -29.80
N ALA A 571 -8.52 -29.43 -29.92
CA ALA A 571 -9.06 -30.05 -31.12
C ALA A 571 -10.57 -29.84 -31.31
N ALA A 572 -11.32 -29.63 -30.22
CA ALA A 572 -12.78 -29.48 -30.23
C ALA A 572 -13.25 -28.24 -29.44
N PRO A 573 -12.91 -27.00 -29.87
CA PRO A 573 -13.18 -25.78 -29.10
C PRO A 573 -14.66 -25.41 -28.95
N PHE A 574 -15.55 -26.04 -29.72
CA PHE A 574 -17.00 -25.85 -29.67
C PHE A 574 -17.78 -27.06 -29.08
N ALA A 575 -17.08 -28.09 -28.58
CA ALA A 575 -17.74 -29.21 -27.93
C ALA A 575 -18.23 -28.83 -26.53
N GLU A 576 -19.42 -29.29 -26.13
CA GLU A 576 -19.86 -29.21 -24.74
C GLU A 576 -18.84 -29.91 -23.83
N SER A 577 -18.56 -29.28 -22.67
CA SER A 577 -17.40 -29.49 -21.81
C SER A 577 -16.74 -30.88 -21.92
N PRO A 578 -15.61 -31.03 -22.65
CA PRO A 578 -14.98 -32.33 -22.85
C PRO A 578 -14.54 -32.92 -21.51
N SER A 579 -14.77 -34.22 -21.34
CA SER A 579 -14.51 -34.94 -20.10
C SER A 579 -13.03 -34.82 -19.68
N LEU A 580 -12.80 -34.46 -18.42
CA LEU A 580 -11.47 -34.36 -17.84
C LEU A 580 -10.98 -35.77 -17.47
N GLN A 581 -10.19 -36.39 -18.35
CA GLN A 581 -9.79 -37.79 -18.25
C GLN A 581 -8.61 -38.00 -17.28
N CYS A 582 -7.88 -36.93 -16.92
CA CYS A 582 -6.84 -36.99 -15.90
C CYS A 582 -7.39 -37.30 -14.50
N GLY A 583 -7.33 -38.57 -14.08
CA GLY A 583 -7.77 -39.01 -12.75
C GLY A 583 -7.05 -38.37 -11.55
N THR A 584 -5.85 -37.80 -11.72
CA THR A 584 -5.09 -37.15 -10.64
C THR A 584 -5.50 -35.70 -10.39
N HIS A 585 -5.74 -34.92 -11.46
CA HIS A 585 -6.00 -33.48 -11.37
C HIS A 585 -7.43 -33.09 -11.77
N GLY A 586 -8.16 -33.95 -12.48
CA GLY A 586 -9.47 -33.65 -13.10
C GLY A 586 -10.51 -33.10 -12.13
N ALA A 587 -10.68 -33.74 -10.97
CA ALA A 587 -11.63 -33.26 -9.94
C ALA A 587 -11.29 -31.85 -9.42
N TYR A 588 -10.00 -31.54 -9.24
CA TYR A 588 -9.58 -30.19 -8.81
C TYR A 588 -9.64 -29.17 -9.94
N ARG A 589 -9.43 -29.58 -11.19
CA ARG A 589 -9.67 -28.73 -12.38
C ARG A 589 -11.15 -28.35 -12.51
N ALA A 590 -12.06 -29.30 -12.37
CA ALA A 590 -13.51 -29.05 -12.37
C ALA A 590 -13.91 -28.08 -11.24
N TYR A 591 -13.35 -28.27 -10.04
CA TYR A 591 -13.53 -27.35 -8.91
C TYR A 591 -13.04 -25.92 -9.23
N GLN A 592 -11.86 -25.78 -9.87
CA GLN A 592 -11.32 -24.48 -10.30
C GLN A 592 -12.16 -23.83 -11.42
N GLN A 593 -12.72 -24.61 -12.35
CA GLN A 593 -13.65 -24.11 -13.38
C GLN A 593 -14.97 -23.62 -12.75
N MET A 594 -15.48 -24.33 -11.75
CA MET A 594 -16.65 -23.90 -10.96
C MET A 594 -16.39 -22.57 -10.23
N LEU A 595 -15.23 -22.42 -9.57
CA LEU A 595 -14.83 -21.14 -8.95
C LEU A 595 -14.67 -20.01 -9.98
N LEU A 596 -14.23 -20.29 -11.20
CA LEU A 596 -14.14 -19.30 -12.28
C LEU A 596 -15.54 -18.80 -12.73
N GLY A 597 -16.56 -19.66 -12.69
CA GLY A 597 -17.95 -19.27 -12.85
C GLY A 597 -18.43 -18.35 -11.72
N TYR A 598 -18.14 -18.70 -10.46
CA TYR A 598 -18.44 -17.85 -9.31
C TYR A 598 -17.71 -16.50 -9.33
N LYS A 599 -16.48 -16.41 -9.86
CA LYS A 599 -15.79 -15.12 -10.12
C LYS A 599 -16.65 -14.22 -11.00
N SER A 600 -17.08 -14.69 -12.16
CA SER A 600 -17.80 -13.87 -13.14
C SER A 600 -19.14 -13.36 -12.58
N TRP A 601 -19.88 -14.20 -11.86
CA TRP A 601 -21.07 -13.75 -11.13
C TRP A 601 -20.74 -12.76 -10.00
N SER A 602 -19.65 -12.96 -9.26
CA SER A 602 -19.22 -12.03 -8.21
C SER A 602 -18.90 -10.64 -8.78
N VAL A 603 -18.20 -10.58 -9.91
CA VAL A 603 -17.90 -9.33 -10.64
C VAL A 603 -19.18 -8.59 -11.05
N VAL A 604 -20.18 -9.31 -11.59
CA VAL A 604 -21.48 -8.71 -11.94
C VAL A 604 -22.21 -8.20 -10.70
N CYS A 605 -22.35 -9.02 -9.65
CA CYS A 605 -23.06 -8.64 -8.43
C CYS A 605 -22.41 -7.44 -7.73
N VAL A 606 -21.08 -7.41 -7.59
CA VAL A 606 -20.37 -6.28 -6.98
C VAL A 606 -20.55 -5.01 -7.82
N SER A 607 -20.43 -5.10 -9.15
CA SER A 607 -20.63 -3.94 -10.06
C SER A 607 -22.05 -3.37 -9.97
N LEU A 608 -23.07 -4.23 -9.87
CA LEU A 608 -24.46 -3.77 -9.70
C LEU A 608 -24.72 -3.16 -8.31
N LEU A 609 -24.08 -3.67 -7.27
CA LEU A 609 -24.20 -3.15 -5.89
C LEU A 609 -23.56 -1.77 -5.70
N THR A 610 -22.67 -1.33 -6.60
CA THR A 610 -22.09 0.02 -6.47
C THR A 610 -23.09 1.15 -6.75
N VAL A 611 -24.15 0.87 -7.52
CA VAL A 611 -25.23 1.84 -7.81
C VAL A 611 -26.04 2.20 -6.56
N PRO A 612 -26.67 1.26 -5.82
CA PRO A 612 -27.37 1.58 -4.58
C PRO A 612 -26.43 2.10 -3.49
N LEU A 613 -25.15 1.71 -3.47
CA LEU A 613 -24.14 2.29 -2.58
C LEU A 613 -23.94 3.80 -2.85
N CYS A 614 -23.80 4.20 -4.11
CA CYS A 614 -23.72 5.62 -4.49
C CYS A 614 -25.00 6.39 -4.14
N LEU A 615 -26.18 5.79 -4.40
CA LEU A 615 -27.47 6.42 -4.10
C LEU A 615 -27.70 6.58 -2.58
N PHE A 616 -27.28 5.61 -1.77
CA PHE A 616 -27.27 5.74 -0.31
C PHE A 616 -26.39 6.91 0.15
N GLY A 617 -25.16 7.01 -0.36
CA GLY A 617 -24.25 8.13 -0.04
C GLY A 617 -24.83 9.49 -0.41
N ALA A 618 -25.46 9.59 -1.58
CA ALA A 618 -26.14 10.81 -2.01
C ALA A 618 -27.36 11.14 -1.13
N ALA A 619 -28.19 10.15 -0.79
CA ALA A 619 -29.40 10.33 0.02
C ALA A 619 -29.10 10.79 1.46
N VAL A 620 -27.98 10.36 2.05
CA VAL A 620 -27.52 10.83 3.37
C VAL A 620 -26.55 12.02 3.30
N ASN A 621 -26.48 12.68 2.14
CA ASN A 621 -25.71 13.91 1.87
C ASN A 621 -24.20 13.81 2.19
N LEU A 622 -23.58 12.67 1.88
CA LEU A 622 -22.13 12.52 2.01
C LEU A 622 -21.41 13.30 0.91
N ASN A 623 -20.48 14.16 1.32
CA ASN A 623 -19.54 14.81 0.41
C ASN A 623 -18.19 14.07 0.36
N LEU A 624 -17.41 14.37 -0.69
CA LEU A 624 -16.13 13.73 -0.99
C LEU A 624 -15.12 13.92 0.15
N GLU A 625 -15.05 15.13 0.71
CA GLU A 625 -14.12 15.49 1.79
C GLU A 625 -14.40 14.74 3.11
N TRP A 626 -15.66 14.61 3.52
CA TRP A 626 -16.06 13.90 4.75
C TRP A 626 -15.76 12.40 4.66
N THR A 627 -16.15 11.77 3.55
CA THR A 627 -15.98 10.32 3.33
C THR A 627 -14.50 9.93 3.29
N TYR A 628 -13.67 10.78 2.67
CA TYR A 628 -12.23 10.64 2.60
C TYR A 628 -11.59 10.57 4.00
N TYR A 629 -11.88 11.54 4.87
CA TYR A 629 -11.28 11.55 6.21
C TYR A 629 -11.79 10.44 7.13
N LEU A 630 -13.10 10.11 7.09
CA LEU A 630 -13.70 9.09 7.97
C LEU A 630 -13.05 7.71 7.82
N THR A 631 -12.67 7.35 6.60
CA THR A 631 -12.13 6.02 6.28
C THR A 631 -10.88 5.70 7.12
N GLY A 632 -10.09 6.72 7.45
CA GLY A 632 -8.96 6.60 8.36
C GLY A 632 -9.34 6.16 9.78
N THR A 633 -10.47 6.63 10.30
CA THR A 633 -10.95 6.30 11.66
C THR A 633 -11.45 4.86 11.71
N LEU A 634 -12.14 4.41 10.66
CA LEU A 634 -12.73 3.08 10.56
C LEU A 634 -11.69 1.97 10.31
N VAL A 635 -10.71 2.21 9.43
CA VAL A 635 -9.86 1.13 8.86
C VAL A 635 -8.42 1.11 9.41
N SER A 636 -7.85 2.26 9.82
CA SER A 636 -6.39 2.35 10.08
C SER A 636 -5.90 1.50 11.25
N SER A 637 -6.79 1.12 12.17
CA SER A 637 -6.55 0.17 13.26
C SER A 637 -5.94 -1.17 12.82
N ALA A 638 -6.29 -1.64 11.62
CA ALA A 638 -5.85 -2.92 11.07
C ALA A 638 -4.48 -2.85 10.35
N VAL A 639 -3.97 -1.66 10.02
CA VAL A 639 -2.72 -1.43 9.27
C VAL A 639 -1.52 -2.07 9.96
N ALA A 640 -1.29 -1.70 11.22
CA ALA A 640 -0.16 -2.18 12.01
C ALA A 640 -0.25 -3.71 12.28
N PRO A 641 -1.43 -4.28 12.63
CA PRO A 641 -1.65 -5.72 12.60
C PRO A 641 -1.31 -6.42 11.28
N VAL A 642 -1.77 -5.92 10.11
CA VAL A 642 -1.45 -6.53 8.79
C VAL A 642 0.06 -6.49 8.52
N ALA A 643 0.73 -5.38 8.86
CA ALA A 643 2.19 -5.31 8.76
C ALA A 643 2.88 -6.34 9.68
N MET A 644 2.44 -6.45 10.95
CA MET A 644 2.96 -7.44 11.90
C MET A 644 2.70 -8.89 11.44
N ALA A 645 1.58 -9.17 10.77
CA ALA A 645 1.25 -10.48 10.21
C ALA A 645 2.23 -10.99 9.14
N LEU A 646 3.04 -10.11 8.53
CA LEU A 646 4.09 -10.47 7.56
C LEU A 646 5.52 -10.19 8.05
N LEU A 647 5.70 -9.24 8.98
CA LEU A 647 7.01 -8.84 9.49
C LEU A 647 7.43 -9.60 10.75
N TRP A 648 6.49 -10.00 11.61
CA TRP A 648 6.77 -10.45 12.97
C TRP A 648 6.28 -11.89 13.23
N ASP A 649 7.13 -12.71 13.83
CA ASP A 649 6.89 -14.12 14.10
C ASP A 649 6.00 -14.36 15.33
N ARG A 650 6.06 -13.45 16.29
CA ARG A 650 5.34 -13.48 17.58
C ARG A 650 3.92 -12.90 17.58
N THR A 651 3.44 -12.33 16.46
CA THR A 651 2.05 -11.86 16.35
C THR A 651 1.06 -12.96 16.73
N SER A 652 0.05 -12.64 17.55
CA SER A 652 -0.98 -13.60 17.97
C SER A 652 -2.35 -13.30 17.35
N ALA A 653 -3.25 -14.28 17.32
CA ALA A 653 -4.62 -14.09 16.86
C ALA A 653 -5.41 -13.08 17.73
N THR A 654 -5.14 -13.06 19.04
CA THR A 654 -5.71 -12.08 19.98
C THR A 654 -5.17 -10.67 19.73
N GLY A 655 -3.90 -10.52 19.35
CA GLY A 655 -3.31 -9.26 18.92
C GLY A 655 -3.89 -8.76 17.60
N MET A 656 -4.11 -9.64 16.62
CA MET A 656 -4.80 -9.28 15.38
C MET A 656 -6.23 -8.78 15.66
N LEU A 657 -7.00 -9.49 16.49
CA LEU A 657 -8.38 -9.12 16.82
C LEU A 657 -8.45 -7.84 17.67
N GLY A 658 -7.68 -7.77 18.75
CA GLY A 658 -7.67 -6.63 19.67
C GLY A 658 -7.09 -5.36 19.05
N GLY A 659 -6.14 -5.48 18.13
CA GLY A 659 -5.62 -4.37 17.33
C GLY A 659 -6.70 -3.75 16.44
N ALA A 660 -7.30 -4.54 15.54
CA ALA A 660 -8.33 -4.03 14.63
C ALA A 660 -9.58 -3.53 15.37
N LEU A 661 -10.18 -4.36 16.24
CA LEU A 661 -11.45 -4.01 16.88
C LEU A 661 -11.27 -2.94 17.97
N GLY A 662 -10.25 -3.09 18.83
CA GLY A 662 -9.95 -2.13 19.89
C GLY A 662 -9.44 -0.80 19.34
N GLY A 663 -8.60 -0.82 18.31
CA GLY A 663 -8.16 0.40 17.61
C GLY A 663 -9.34 1.17 17.01
N THR A 664 -10.23 0.50 16.28
CA THR A 664 -11.42 1.14 15.69
C THR A 664 -12.35 1.72 16.75
N ALA A 665 -12.54 1.01 17.87
CA ALA A 665 -13.33 1.53 19.01
C ALA A 665 -12.70 2.78 19.63
N CYS A 666 -11.39 2.80 19.85
CA CYS A 666 -10.66 3.99 20.31
C CYS A 666 -10.74 5.15 19.30
N GLY A 667 -10.61 4.86 18.00
CA GLY A 667 -10.76 5.82 16.91
C GLY A 667 -12.13 6.49 16.90
N LEU A 668 -13.20 5.69 16.88
CA LEU A 668 -14.58 6.19 16.91
C LEU A 668 -14.88 7.00 18.18
N THR A 669 -14.36 6.56 19.34
CA THR A 669 -14.52 7.30 20.61
C THR A 669 -13.82 8.66 20.54
N ALA A 670 -12.56 8.72 20.08
CA ALA A 670 -11.81 9.97 19.97
C ALA A 670 -12.42 10.92 18.93
N TRP A 671 -12.89 10.40 17.80
CA TRP A 671 -13.59 11.16 16.76
C TRP A 671 -14.86 11.82 17.32
N LEU A 672 -15.78 11.02 17.88
CA LEU A 672 -17.07 11.50 18.39
C LEU A 672 -16.91 12.41 19.62
N ALA A 673 -15.98 12.12 20.52
CA ALA A 673 -15.69 12.97 21.67
C ALA A 673 -15.05 14.32 21.29
N THR A 674 -14.34 14.40 20.16
CA THR A 674 -13.80 15.67 19.64
C THR A 674 -14.83 16.41 18.78
N ALA A 675 -15.74 15.69 18.12
CA ALA A 675 -16.88 16.25 17.39
C ALA A 675 -17.93 16.88 18.33
N SER A 676 -18.20 16.27 19.49
CA SER A 676 -19.12 16.83 20.50
C SER A 676 -18.62 18.13 21.14
N GLN A 677 -17.31 18.40 21.09
CA GLN A 677 -16.68 19.63 21.54
C GLN A 677 -16.68 20.75 20.48
N GLN A 678 -17.22 20.53 19.28
CA GLN A 678 -17.38 21.59 18.26
C GLN A 678 -18.53 22.54 18.64
N PRO A 679 -18.55 23.80 18.17
CA PRO A 679 -19.56 24.79 18.56
C PRO A 679 -21.03 24.42 18.27
N ALA A 680 -21.29 23.49 17.34
CA ALA A 680 -22.63 22.98 17.03
C ALA A 680 -22.96 21.64 17.74
N GLY A 681 -22.02 21.10 18.54
CA GLY A 681 -22.10 19.79 19.16
C GLY A 681 -22.35 18.66 18.16
N LEU A 682 -22.96 17.56 18.62
CA LEU A 682 -23.42 16.47 17.74
C LEU A 682 -24.82 16.72 17.13
N ALA A 683 -25.42 17.90 17.34
CA ALA A 683 -26.73 18.26 16.78
C ALA A 683 -26.63 18.47 15.26
N ASP A 684 -25.59 19.18 14.80
CA ASP A 684 -25.14 19.11 13.41
C ASP A 684 -24.04 18.06 13.29
N PHE A 685 -24.45 16.80 13.22
CA PHE A 685 -23.53 15.67 13.15
C PHE A 685 -22.55 15.79 11.98
N MET A 686 -23.00 16.20 10.80
CA MET A 686 -22.18 16.21 9.59
C MET A 686 -21.14 17.35 9.61
N ALA A 687 -21.55 18.58 9.95
CA ALA A 687 -20.65 19.73 9.97
C ALA A 687 -19.68 19.73 11.16
N SER A 688 -20.03 19.07 12.27
CA SER A 688 -19.12 18.88 13.42
C SER A 688 -18.14 17.73 13.20
N THR A 689 -18.59 16.56 12.73
CA THR A 689 -17.69 15.41 12.51
C THR A 689 -16.73 15.60 11.34
N GLY A 690 -17.14 16.34 10.30
CA GLY A 690 -16.31 16.64 9.13
C GLY A 690 -15.16 17.63 9.36
N ARG A 691 -15.00 18.19 10.56
CA ARG A 691 -13.89 19.10 10.88
C ARG A 691 -12.57 18.34 10.95
N GLN A 692 -11.48 19.01 10.58
CA GLN A 692 -10.13 18.43 10.58
C GLN A 692 -9.69 17.92 11.95
N MET A 693 -10.09 18.56 13.06
CA MET A 693 -9.62 18.21 14.40
C MET A 693 -10.24 16.90 14.94
N PRO A 694 -11.58 16.69 14.85
CA PRO A 694 -12.17 15.36 15.07
C PRO A 694 -11.56 14.26 14.20
N MET A 695 -11.36 14.52 12.90
CA MET A 695 -10.78 13.54 11.97
C MET A 695 -9.31 13.21 12.31
N LEU A 696 -8.52 14.20 12.72
CA LEU A 696 -7.16 13.98 13.24
C LEU A 696 -7.17 13.11 14.50
N ALA A 697 -8.04 13.43 15.46
CA ALA A 697 -8.16 12.67 16.71
C ALA A 697 -8.58 11.22 16.46
N GLY A 698 -9.59 11.00 15.61
CA GLY A 698 -10.07 9.67 15.24
C GLY A 698 -9.04 8.83 14.50
N ASN A 699 -8.39 9.41 13.48
CA ASN A 699 -7.42 8.69 12.65
C ASN A 699 -6.15 8.33 13.46
N LEU A 700 -5.64 9.26 14.28
CA LEU A 700 -4.50 9.00 15.18
C LEU A 700 -4.85 7.96 16.25
N ALA A 701 -6.00 8.08 16.92
CA ALA A 701 -6.40 7.11 17.94
C ALA A 701 -6.59 5.70 17.33
N SER A 702 -7.17 5.61 16.13
CA SER A 702 -7.39 4.34 15.42
C SER A 702 -6.07 3.61 15.13
N ILE A 703 -5.11 4.27 14.47
CA ILE A 703 -3.83 3.63 14.10
C ILE A 703 -2.95 3.32 15.32
N CYS A 704 -2.86 4.26 16.28
CA CYS A 704 -1.95 4.15 17.42
C CYS A 704 -2.45 3.13 18.44
N ALA A 705 -3.76 3.13 18.77
CA ALA A 705 -4.32 2.11 19.64
C ALA A 705 -4.31 0.74 18.96
N GLY A 706 -4.59 0.66 17.66
CA GLY A 706 -4.54 -0.61 16.92
C GLY A 706 -3.15 -1.26 16.91
N GLY A 707 -2.10 -0.47 16.65
CA GLY A 707 -0.71 -0.92 16.75
C GLY A 707 -0.31 -1.32 18.17
N LEU A 708 -0.63 -0.49 19.18
CA LEU A 708 -0.28 -0.73 20.58
C LEU A 708 -0.97 -1.97 21.16
N LEU A 709 -2.28 -2.11 20.96
CA LEU A 709 -3.05 -3.27 21.42
C LEU A 709 -2.59 -4.55 20.74
N CYS A 710 -2.31 -4.51 19.43
CA CYS A 710 -1.78 -5.65 18.71
C CYS A 710 -0.41 -6.09 19.24
N GLY A 711 0.50 -5.13 19.49
CA GLY A 711 1.81 -5.37 20.06
C GLY A 711 1.74 -5.97 21.47
N LEU A 712 0.99 -5.35 22.38
CA LEU A 712 0.88 -5.78 23.78
C LEU A 712 0.21 -7.15 23.94
N LEU A 713 -0.90 -7.40 23.24
CA LEU A 713 -1.59 -8.69 23.28
C LEU A 713 -0.77 -9.80 22.60
N SER A 714 -0.05 -9.47 21.52
CA SER A 714 0.90 -10.42 20.92
C SER A 714 2.05 -10.74 21.88
N LEU A 715 2.66 -9.74 22.55
CA LEU A 715 3.71 -10.00 23.54
C LEU A 715 3.21 -10.88 24.70
N ARG A 716 2.04 -10.57 25.27
CA ARG A 716 1.42 -11.35 26.35
C ARG A 716 1.25 -12.82 25.96
N ASP A 717 0.73 -13.09 24.77
CA ASP A 717 0.39 -14.45 24.35
C ASP A 717 1.61 -15.21 23.77
N SER A 718 2.62 -14.50 23.25
CA SER A 718 3.77 -15.11 22.56
C SER A 718 5.06 -15.22 23.38
N TRP A 719 5.11 -14.62 24.58
CA TRP A 719 6.33 -14.56 25.39
C TRP A 719 6.99 -15.92 25.62
N HIS A 720 6.18 -16.97 25.77
CA HIS A 720 6.62 -18.34 26.04
C HIS A 720 6.95 -19.18 24.79
N LEU A 721 6.79 -18.65 23.57
CA LEU A 721 6.92 -19.46 22.35
C LEU A 721 8.36 -19.81 21.98
N THR A 722 8.61 -21.11 21.78
CA THR A 722 9.91 -21.64 21.35
C THR A 722 10.29 -21.17 19.94
N ALA A 723 11.56 -21.39 19.54
CA ALA A 723 11.98 -21.10 18.16
C ALA A 723 11.22 -21.96 17.13
N GLU A 724 10.92 -23.21 17.46
CA GLU A 724 10.20 -24.16 16.59
C GLU A 724 8.74 -23.75 16.39
N GLN A 725 8.03 -23.36 17.46
CA GLN A 725 6.65 -22.87 17.36
C GLN A 725 6.57 -21.59 16.49
N ARG A 726 7.55 -20.69 16.62
CA ARG A 726 7.65 -19.48 15.78
C ARG A 726 8.08 -19.79 14.35
N ALA A 727 8.81 -20.88 14.10
CA ALA A 727 9.09 -21.37 12.75
C ALA A 727 7.84 -22.02 12.10
N ALA A 728 7.05 -22.79 12.87
CA ALA A 728 5.82 -23.41 12.41
C ALA A 728 4.78 -22.39 11.92
N ALA A 729 4.68 -21.21 12.56
CA ALA A 729 3.85 -20.11 12.09
C ALA A 729 4.22 -19.61 10.66
N TRP A 730 5.48 -19.76 10.25
CA TRP A 730 5.94 -19.47 8.87
C TRP A 730 5.94 -20.70 7.95
N LEU A 731 5.76 -21.91 8.48
CA LEU A 731 5.42 -23.08 7.68
C LEU A 731 3.95 -23.01 7.26
N ALA A 732 3.08 -22.52 8.14
CA ALA A 732 1.67 -22.27 7.89
C ALA A 732 1.41 -21.34 6.69
N THR A 733 2.13 -20.21 6.61
CA THR A 733 2.02 -19.30 5.47
C THR A 733 2.57 -19.89 4.16
N ARG A 734 3.53 -20.83 4.24
CA ARG A 734 4.14 -21.47 3.07
C ARG A 734 3.36 -22.67 2.53
N SER A 735 2.50 -23.31 3.32
CA SER A 735 1.63 -24.40 2.82
C SER A 735 0.50 -23.89 1.92
N ILE A 736 0.21 -22.59 1.90
CA ILE A 736 -0.70 -21.96 0.93
C ILE A 736 -0.08 -22.13 -0.47
N ASP A 737 -0.74 -22.93 -1.30
CA ASP A 737 -0.18 -23.43 -2.56
C ASP A 737 -1.25 -24.06 -3.48
N ASN A 738 -1.20 -23.77 -4.79
CA ASN A 738 -2.10 -24.34 -5.79
C ASN A 738 -1.56 -25.70 -6.27
N PRO A 739 -2.24 -26.83 -6.06
CA PRO A 739 -1.72 -28.15 -6.43
C PRO A 739 -1.67 -28.42 -7.95
N LEU A 740 -2.27 -27.58 -8.79
CA LEU A 740 -2.08 -27.64 -10.25
C LEU A 740 -0.75 -26.99 -10.66
N THR A 741 -0.46 -25.82 -10.09
CA THR A 741 0.68 -24.95 -10.41
C THR A 741 1.39 -24.55 -9.10
N PRO A 742 2.08 -25.50 -8.46
CA PRO A 742 2.63 -25.28 -7.13
C PRO A 742 3.77 -24.25 -7.17
N TRP A 743 3.79 -23.32 -6.21
CA TRP A 743 4.75 -22.22 -6.20
C TRP A 743 6.19 -22.69 -6.07
N SER A 744 6.39 -23.89 -5.49
CA SER A 744 7.71 -24.54 -5.45
C SER A 744 8.29 -24.70 -6.85
N ALA A 745 7.52 -25.22 -7.81
CA ALA A 745 7.98 -25.46 -9.18
C ALA A 745 8.28 -24.16 -9.97
N ALA A 746 7.77 -23.02 -9.52
CA ALA A 746 8.07 -21.71 -10.10
C ALA A 746 9.32 -21.03 -9.49
N LEU A 747 9.83 -21.53 -8.36
CA LEU A 747 11.00 -20.98 -7.66
C LEU A 747 12.16 -21.97 -7.50
N SER A 748 11.92 -23.27 -7.63
CA SER A 748 12.93 -24.32 -7.60
C SER A 748 13.88 -24.21 -8.80
N GLY A 749 15.19 -24.36 -8.56
CA GLY A 749 16.14 -24.67 -9.62
C GLY A 749 15.99 -26.11 -10.13
N SER A 750 17.00 -26.59 -10.83
CA SER A 750 17.06 -27.92 -11.47
C SER A 750 16.86 -29.12 -10.52
N GLY A 751 16.93 -28.95 -9.20
CA GLY A 751 16.70 -29.99 -8.20
C GLY A 751 15.23 -30.36 -7.90
N GLY A 752 14.24 -29.70 -8.50
CA GLY A 752 12.83 -30.15 -8.48
C GLY A 752 12.07 -30.13 -7.13
N GLY A 753 12.72 -29.76 -6.03
CA GLY A 753 12.14 -29.69 -4.68
C GLY A 753 11.68 -28.28 -4.27
N ARG A 754 10.88 -28.18 -3.20
CA ARG A 754 10.50 -26.90 -2.59
C ARG A 754 11.72 -26.25 -1.92
N PRO A 755 12.06 -24.98 -2.21
CA PRO A 755 13.26 -24.35 -1.65
C PRO A 755 13.14 -24.12 -0.15
N ALA A 756 14.27 -24.26 0.55
CA ALA A 756 14.35 -24.12 2.00
C ALA A 756 13.95 -22.70 2.49
N PRO A 757 13.42 -22.55 3.72
CA PRO A 757 13.06 -21.25 4.28
C PRO A 757 14.21 -20.24 4.33
N SER A 758 15.45 -20.71 4.55
CA SER A 758 16.68 -19.92 4.52
C SER A 758 17.00 -19.41 3.11
N GLU A 759 16.85 -20.27 2.10
CA GLU A 759 17.16 -19.94 0.70
C GLU A 759 16.19 -18.90 0.13
N LEU A 760 14.88 -19.03 0.41
CA LEU A 760 13.90 -17.98 0.06
C LEU A 760 14.24 -16.62 0.70
N VAL A 761 14.71 -16.62 1.95
CA VAL A 761 15.13 -15.39 2.65
C VAL A 761 16.43 -14.83 2.08
N ARG A 762 17.39 -15.67 1.68
CA ARG A 762 18.65 -15.27 1.03
C ARG A 762 18.37 -14.66 -0.34
N ARG A 763 17.64 -15.36 -1.21
CA ARG A 763 17.29 -14.93 -2.58
C ARG A 763 16.58 -13.59 -2.61
N PHE A 764 15.70 -13.30 -1.65
CA PHE A 764 14.99 -12.01 -1.56
C PHE A 764 15.64 -11.00 -0.59
N ALA A 765 16.80 -11.30 0.00
CA ALA A 765 17.49 -10.38 0.91
C ALA A 765 17.99 -9.09 0.23
N GLY A 766 18.28 -9.13 -1.08
CA GLY A 766 18.57 -7.94 -1.88
C GLY A 766 17.35 -7.02 -1.95
N ALA A 767 16.28 -7.49 -2.60
CA ALA A 767 15.03 -6.75 -2.77
C ALA A 767 14.44 -6.23 -1.43
N ARG A 768 14.52 -7.02 -0.35
CA ARG A 768 14.08 -6.58 0.99
C ARG A 768 14.93 -5.45 1.56
N ARG A 769 16.26 -5.48 1.38
CA ARG A 769 17.15 -4.37 1.78
C ARG A 769 16.86 -3.12 0.96
N THR A 770 16.67 -3.25 -0.36
CA THR A 770 16.29 -2.14 -1.24
C THR A 770 14.96 -1.50 -0.82
N ALA A 771 13.92 -2.30 -0.59
CA ALA A 771 12.61 -1.81 -0.17
C ALA A 771 12.68 -1.02 1.16
N LEU A 772 13.41 -1.54 2.15
CA LEU A 772 13.59 -0.87 3.45
C LEU A 772 14.44 0.41 3.34
N ALA A 773 15.54 0.38 2.59
CA ALA A 773 16.42 1.53 2.44
C ALA A 773 15.74 2.66 1.64
N VAL A 774 15.22 2.35 0.45
CA VAL A 774 14.52 3.33 -0.40
C VAL A 774 13.26 3.85 0.28
N GLY A 775 12.50 2.98 0.95
CA GLY A 775 11.31 3.39 1.69
C GLY A 775 11.63 4.31 2.88
N GLY A 776 12.65 3.99 3.67
CA GLY A 776 13.13 4.85 4.76
C GLY A 776 13.65 6.20 4.27
N THR A 777 14.51 6.21 3.24
CA THR A 777 15.07 7.44 2.67
C THR A 777 14.00 8.33 2.04
N LEU A 778 13.08 7.78 1.23
CA LEU A 778 12.01 8.58 0.61
C LEU A 778 11.01 9.09 1.66
N THR A 779 10.72 8.33 2.72
CA THR A 779 9.91 8.81 3.84
C THR A 779 10.60 9.96 4.57
N ALA A 780 11.91 9.86 4.86
CA ALA A 780 12.66 10.95 5.48
C ALA A 780 12.71 12.22 4.59
N VAL A 781 12.90 12.06 3.28
CA VAL A 781 12.88 13.17 2.32
C VAL A 781 11.51 13.84 2.27
N LEU A 782 10.42 13.07 2.10
CA LEU A 782 9.09 13.61 1.84
C LEU A 782 8.33 14.06 3.11
N VAL A 783 8.60 13.47 4.29
CA VAL A 783 7.95 13.85 5.56
C VAL A 783 8.74 14.90 6.33
N VAL A 784 10.08 14.85 6.27
CA VAL A 784 10.94 15.65 7.16
C VAL A 784 11.73 16.69 6.39
N LEU A 785 12.59 16.28 5.45
CA LEU A 785 13.58 17.19 4.85
C LEU A 785 12.94 18.25 3.94
N TRP A 786 12.05 17.85 3.03
CA TRP A 786 11.37 18.79 2.13
C TRP A 786 10.42 19.72 2.90
N PRO A 787 9.54 19.25 3.81
CA PRO A 787 8.73 20.14 4.64
C PRO A 787 9.55 21.11 5.51
N ALA A 788 10.68 20.67 6.08
CA ALA A 788 11.58 21.56 6.84
C ALA A 788 12.24 22.62 5.93
N ALA A 789 12.61 22.27 4.70
CA ALA A 789 13.09 23.24 3.72
C ALA A 789 12.01 24.24 3.29
N MET A 790 10.75 23.81 3.16
CA MET A 790 9.62 24.71 2.88
C MET A 790 9.34 25.68 4.02
N THR A 791 9.35 25.24 5.28
CA THR A 791 9.13 26.13 6.43
C THR A 791 10.29 27.09 6.67
N ALA A 792 11.53 26.69 6.37
CA ALA A 792 12.71 27.54 6.44
C ALA A 792 12.77 28.63 5.35
N ALA A 793 11.99 28.50 4.28
CA ALA A 793 12.02 29.39 3.10
C ALA A 793 10.90 30.47 3.08
N HIS A 794 10.32 30.81 4.22
CA HIS A 794 9.26 31.84 4.30
C HIS A 794 9.82 33.28 4.24
N PRO A 795 9.15 34.21 3.54
CA PRO A 795 8.06 34.01 2.58
C PRO A 795 8.58 33.67 1.17
N MET A 796 7.83 32.87 0.41
CA MET A 796 8.21 32.48 -0.96
C MET A 796 8.04 33.67 -1.93
N ASP A 797 9.14 34.08 -2.57
CA ASP A 797 9.16 35.16 -3.56
C ASP A 797 8.75 34.69 -4.97
N LEU A 798 8.74 35.60 -5.94
CA LEU A 798 8.41 35.26 -7.34
C LEU A 798 9.42 34.29 -7.98
N VAL A 799 10.70 34.31 -7.57
CA VAL A 799 11.70 33.35 -8.03
C VAL A 799 11.43 31.98 -7.43
N GLY A 800 11.23 31.88 -6.11
CA GLY A 800 10.84 30.65 -5.42
C GLY A 800 9.56 30.02 -6.01
N PHE A 801 8.56 30.84 -6.34
CA PHE A 801 7.32 30.38 -6.97
C PHE A 801 7.53 29.87 -8.40
N ARG A 802 8.40 30.51 -9.19
CA ARG A 802 8.81 30.02 -10.52
C ARG A 802 9.60 28.72 -10.44
N VAL A 803 10.44 28.55 -9.42
CA VAL A 803 11.14 27.28 -9.14
C VAL A 803 10.15 26.19 -8.74
N TRP A 804 9.21 26.46 -7.84
CA TRP A 804 8.18 25.50 -7.41
C TRP A 804 7.35 24.98 -8.58
N THR A 805 6.78 25.89 -9.37
CA THR A 805 6.00 25.55 -10.57
C THR A 805 6.88 24.92 -11.67
N GLY A 806 8.18 25.23 -11.71
CA GLY A 806 9.17 24.55 -12.56
C GLY A 806 9.37 23.09 -12.18
N VAL A 807 9.67 22.81 -10.89
CA VAL A 807 9.83 21.46 -10.34
C VAL A 807 8.57 20.62 -10.57
N SER A 808 7.39 21.17 -10.29
CA SER A 808 6.10 20.51 -10.53
C SER A 808 5.92 20.09 -11.99
N ARG A 809 6.12 21.02 -12.94
CA ARG A 809 6.02 20.73 -14.38
C ARG A 809 7.04 19.70 -14.85
N ALA A 810 8.29 19.80 -14.40
CA ALA A 810 9.34 18.84 -14.74
C ALA A 810 9.00 17.42 -14.25
N TRP A 811 8.48 17.31 -13.02
CA TRP A 811 8.06 16.03 -12.44
C TRP A 811 6.90 15.40 -13.22
N ALA A 812 5.91 16.19 -13.64
CA ALA A 812 4.81 15.71 -14.48
C ALA A 812 5.27 15.23 -15.86
N VAL A 813 6.20 15.93 -16.51
CA VAL A 813 6.75 15.51 -17.81
C VAL A 813 7.57 14.23 -17.68
N LEU A 814 8.40 14.10 -16.64
CA LEU A 814 9.18 12.88 -16.39
C LEU A 814 8.27 11.69 -16.03
N ALA A 815 7.23 11.91 -15.23
CA ALA A 815 6.23 10.91 -14.87
C ALA A 815 5.42 10.45 -16.10
N ALA A 816 4.98 11.38 -16.96
CA ALA A 816 4.30 11.05 -18.22
C ALA A 816 5.21 10.26 -19.16
N ALA A 817 6.47 10.67 -19.34
CA ALA A 817 7.43 9.95 -20.16
C ALA A 817 7.71 8.53 -19.62
N PHE A 818 7.81 8.37 -18.30
CA PHE A 818 7.94 7.05 -17.66
C PHE A 818 6.73 6.17 -17.97
N ILE A 819 5.51 6.65 -17.72
CA ILE A 819 4.26 5.90 -17.97
C ILE A 819 4.10 5.52 -19.44
N ILE A 820 4.36 6.44 -20.37
CA ILE A 820 4.07 6.22 -21.79
C ILE A 820 5.13 5.34 -22.45
N LEU A 821 6.41 5.47 -22.09
CA LEU A 821 7.51 4.83 -22.82
C LEU A 821 8.01 3.52 -22.17
N VAL A 822 8.06 3.44 -20.84
CA VAL A 822 8.70 2.31 -20.15
C VAL A 822 7.91 1.00 -20.24
N PRO A 823 6.56 0.98 -20.14
CA PRO A 823 5.78 -0.25 -20.36
C PRO A 823 5.94 -0.80 -21.77
N LEU A 824 5.86 0.05 -22.80
CA LEU A 824 6.06 -0.35 -24.21
C LEU A 824 7.44 -1.00 -24.41
N ALA A 825 8.50 -0.30 -24.02
CA ALA A 825 9.87 -0.79 -24.15
C ALA A 825 10.15 -2.08 -23.36
N GLN A 826 9.38 -2.38 -22.30
CA GLN A 826 9.53 -3.62 -21.52
C GLN A 826 8.78 -4.81 -22.12
N GLU A 827 7.65 -4.60 -22.79
CA GLU A 827 6.93 -5.70 -23.46
C GLU A 827 7.53 -6.02 -24.85
N ASP A 828 8.00 -5.03 -25.62
CA ASP A 828 8.69 -5.25 -26.92
C ASP A 828 9.94 -6.15 -26.77
N VAL A 829 10.77 -5.88 -25.76
CA VAL A 829 11.95 -6.70 -25.45
C VAL A 829 11.55 -8.10 -24.93
N GLY A 830 10.37 -8.23 -24.34
CA GLY A 830 9.82 -9.52 -23.89
C GLY A 830 9.40 -10.47 -25.02
N GLY A 831 9.19 -9.96 -26.24
CA GLY A 831 8.70 -10.75 -27.38
C GLY A 831 9.73 -11.63 -28.08
N SER A 832 11.04 -11.47 -27.80
CA SER A 832 12.12 -12.03 -28.62
C SER A 832 13.05 -13.03 -27.93
N ALA A 833 12.82 -13.36 -26.65
CA ALA A 833 13.60 -14.39 -25.95
C ALA A 833 12.73 -15.26 -25.00
N PRO A 834 12.77 -16.60 -25.10
CA PRO A 834 12.30 -17.45 -24.01
C PRO A 834 13.20 -17.22 -22.80
N VAL A 835 12.62 -17.19 -21.60
CA VAL A 835 13.32 -16.81 -20.36
C VAL A 835 14.40 -17.84 -20.01
N ALA A 836 15.63 -17.57 -20.43
CA ALA A 836 16.82 -18.12 -19.79
C ALA A 836 16.83 -17.68 -18.32
N ALA A 837 17.27 -18.57 -17.42
CA ALA A 837 17.39 -18.22 -16.01
C ALA A 837 18.40 -17.06 -15.84
N GLU A 838 18.06 -16.08 -14.99
CA GLU A 838 19.02 -15.04 -14.58
C GLU A 838 20.29 -15.72 -14.04
N PRO A 839 21.50 -15.38 -14.54
CA PRO A 839 22.73 -15.98 -14.06
C PRO A 839 22.98 -15.55 -12.61
N SER A 840 22.85 -16.50 -11.68
CA SER A 840 23.07 -16.27 -10.25
C SER A 840 24.57 -16.14 -9.96
N GLY A 841 25.10 -14.92 -10.06
CA GLY A 841 26.48 -14.61 -9.69
C GLY A 841 26.69 -13.12 -9.41
N GLU A 842 27.17 -12.80 -8.20
CA GLU A 842 27.80 -11.50 -7.95
C GLU A 842 29.16 -11.46 -8.69
N PRO A 843 29.62 -10.29 -9.18
CA PRO A 843 30.94 -10.17 -9.77
C PRO A 843 32.00 -10.37 -8.68
N ALA A 844 32.72 -11.50 -8.75
CA ALA A 844 33.79 -11.81 -7.81
C ALA A 844 34.88 -10.71 -7.83
N LEU A 845 35.25 -10.23 -6.65
CA LEU A 845 36.38 -9.32 -6.48
C LEU A 845 37.66 -9.95 -7.07
N PRO A 846 38.47 -9.20 -7.84
CA PRO A 846 39.61 -9.78 -8.57
C PRO A 846 40.65 -10.34 -7.60
N ALA A 847 40.79 -11.67 -7.60
CA ALA A 847 41.76 -12.37 -6.77
C ALA A 847 43.20 -11.90 -7.09
N ARG A 848 43.91 -11.46 -6.05
CA ARG A 848 45.24 -10.85 -6.14
C ARG A 848 46.30 -11.90 -6.53
N THR A 849 46.58 -12.02 -7.84
CA THR A 849 47.43 -13.07 -8.41
C THR A 849 48.85 -13.06 -7.85
N ARG A 850 49.19 -14.07 -7.04
CA ARG A 850 50.57 -14.35 -6.64
C ARG A 850 51.34 -14.90 -7.85
N ARG A 851 52.38 -14.19 -8.30
CA ARG A 851 53.36 -14.70 -9.26
C ARG A 851 54.06 -15.94 -8.70
N ALA A 852 53.90 -17.07 -9.36
CA ALA A 852 54.84 -18.20 -9.35
C ALA A 852 55.13 -18.56 -10.81
N GLY A 853 56.37 -18.92 -11.16
CA GLY A 853 56.79 -19.01 -12.57
C GLY A 853 57.68 -20.20 -12.90
N ARG A 854 57.39 -20.82 -14.04
CA ARG A 854 58.18 -21.78 -14.85
C ARG A 854 57.58 -21.66 -16.29
N ARG A 855 58.35 -21.47 -17.37
CA ARG A 855 59.14 -22.49 -18.12
C ARG A 855 58.31 -23.76 -18.37
N GLY A 856 58.03 -24.21 -19.60
CA GLY A 856 58.35 -23.71 -20.94
C GLY A 856 58.05 -24.80 -22.00
N HIS A 857 57.98 -24.45 -23.28
CA HIS A 857 57.46 -25.27 -24.41
C HIS A 857 55.93 -25.57 -24.35
N GLY A 858 55.19 -25.69 -25.46
CA GLY A 858 55.48 -25.21 -26.82
C GLY A 858 55.05 -26.11 -27.97
N HIS A 859 53.79 -26.01 -28.43
CA HIS A 859 53.40 -26.20 -29.85
C HIS A 859 51.98 -25.67 -30.14
N HIS A 860 51.81 -25.05 -31.30
CA HIS A 860 50.55 -24.70 -31.99
C HIS A 860 50.71 -25.18 -33.45
N PRO A 861 49.62 -25.56 -34.17
CA PRO A 861 48.82 -24.60 -34.96
C PRO A 861 47.33 -25.03 -35.14
N PRO A 862 46.51 -24.44 -36.05
CA PRO A 862 46.19 -23.00 -36.21
C PRO A 862 44.66 -22.72 -36.23
N VAL A 863 44.28 -21.45 -36.39
CA VAL A 863 42.89 -20.95 -36.44
C VAL A 863 42.47 -20.50 -37.85
N ALA A 864 41.23 -20.79 -38.26
CA ALA A 864 40.50 -20.15 -39.38
C ALA A 864 38.97 -20.46 -39.27
N ARG A 865 38.02 -19.62 -39.70
CA ARG A 865 38.10 -18.21 -40.13
C ARG A 865 36.73 -17.51 -39.94
N THR A 866 36.83 -16.23 -39.62
CA THR A 866 35.85 -15.14 -39.77
C THR A 866 34.98 -15.16 -41.04
N VAL A 867 33.74 -14.67 -40.92
CA VAL A 867 33.41 -13.28 -41.30
C VAL A 867 32.80 -12.60 -40.08
#